data_AF-A0A7C6ZFK3-F1
#
_entry.id   AF-A0A7C6ZFK3-F1
#
_cell.length_a   1.000
_cell.length_b   1.000
_cell.length_c   1.000
_cell.angle_alpha   90.00
_cell.angle_beta   90.00
_cell.angle_gamma   90.00
#
_symmetry.space_group_name_H-M   'P 1'
#
loop_
_entity.id
_entity.type
_entity.pdbx_description
1 polymer ?
#
loop_
_entity_poly.entity_id
_entity_poly.type
_entity_poly.pdbx_seq_one_letter_code
_entity_poly.pdbx_strand_id
1 'polypeptide(L)'
;MLRLKGRMGWYRFFSLVLGILLLAGGTGGMLAVPALAAGSVDVLYEGPVTLTPGQSFTVKAYNSGAEYTVAADTPLGALQAAGKAGGFSYNVTDKNYAASGALLLDDVGKYTRDNPGRWYAYVNDVYKDGFNNPAGALNLIKVAAGDRVEFYYAADVADPADLAAVKAAATAAVKTVVAVAGGADVVTGATPDAATGATSAPVQEEPAPAQAPAAGWTLELAGKVTDTITQAEFEEGLACTGSGHYVEWTDKDGQVWSGTPLWVLLGAVDDIETGSHWTFSDDAVKAGYTVRVVAGDGFSRTFDGAAVARNNDYIVADKCDGKPLTGSSAPLRLVGNGVVKEDGSLGGNAVGNIVRIEIPELQTPPAQEGSWNLTLTGEIKAVLSQAEFEEALACPNSGHRQEWTDAEGNVWSGMPLWLLAGWVDDRQPHAFNAPLATAGYKILVKGGDGFVAEYSSQDVARSNDYILANQCNGKPLEGELWPLCLVGDGPAPDGKLGDATVWNVVEIALTSLDAPQTVPELRIVKYGEDGKTIIAEKVVDYKWMRANLEVIGDGKTVYKFEGITNDPNDVWDAAETYPGGFKIANAVMGTRLRDLCELVGGMGAGTEIVLVARDGYETRLPYSSIYPDPSVQARQGDAILAWWADGKFVPEWIDGMRLYFTPEDHVYGQWDMHETLPEQYWHYYYADGVQYPSCAGLSAKWITELRVYSVPQGDWTLKLDGTAIGGLQYEVSKTYFEQALACQFGANHKASYTDDKGRVWEGMPLWLLAGFVDDEDLHSNNAFNDQLARAGYQVVLTAADGYTVTIDSADIIRNTDYIVANTLNGAPIPEDSGDWPLRLVGPAVKGGTSISQISRIELLPASGKPGGLTDLAGHWAEDYIRELVERGVISGYPDGTFKPDSKITRAEFVAILVKAFGLEGQGDRVFADTAGHWAREVIAGAAQRGIASGYDENTFGPDDPVTREQMATMLVKAAGLEPWRGEIPFADGDRVRDWAREAVATALHHALISGYPDNTFRPGEHATRAEAATVVVKALAAK
;
A
#
# COMPACT_ATOMS: atom_id res chain seq x y z
N MET A 1 28.10 -86.84 4.51
CA MET A 1 27.36 -85.87 3.67
C MET A 1 27.29 -84.53 4.40
N LEU A 2 27.77 -83.47 3.73
CA LEU A 2 27.52 -82.01 3.84
C LEU A 2 27.47 -81.21 5.18
N ARG A 3 28.39 -80.21 5.23
CA ARG A 3 28.33 -78.73 5.51
C ARG A 3 27.81 -78.12 6.85
N LEU A 4 28.36 -76.94 7.19
CA LEU A 4 28.76 -76.43 8.53
C LEU A 4 28.54 -74.90 8.75
N LYS A 5 28.56 -74.50 10.04
CA LYS A 5 28.70 -73.19 10.77
C LYS A 5 29.27 -71.91 10.07
N GLY A 6 28.84 -70.73 10.58
CA GLY A 6 29.72 -69.67 11.18
C GLY A 6 29.86 -68.26 10.54
N ARG A 7 30.18 -67.28 11.40
CA ARG A 7 30.96 -66.01 11.20
C ARG A 7 30.27 -64.80 10.50
N MET A 8 30.63 -63.51 10.59
CA MET A 8 31.61 -62.60 11.27
C MET A 8 31.90 -61.44 10.29
N GLY A 9 32.30 -60.23 10.73
CA GLY A 9 32.90 -59.18 9.88
C GLY A 9 32.00 -57.94 9.68
N TRP A 10 32.24 -56.73 10.20
CA TRP A 10 33.45 -55.87 10.15
C TRP A 10 33.91 -55.56 8.72
N TYR A 11 33.92 -54.26 8.38
CA TYR A 11 34.84 -53.46 7.53
C TYR A 11 34.01 -52.23 7.06
N ARG A 12 33.99 -51.01 7.62
CA ARG A 12 34.97 -50.16 8.31
C ARG A 12 36.36 -50.18 7.66
N PHE A 13 36.93 -48.97 7.59
CA PHE A 13 38.36 -48.68 7.54
C PHE A 13 38.99 -48.50 6.15
N PHE A 14 39.95 -47.61 5.94
CA PHE A 14 40.74 -46.71 6.80
C PHE A 14 40.94 -45.47 5.87
N SER A 15 40.62 -44.23 6.25
CA SER A 15 41.31 -43.41 7.25
C SER A 15 42.66 -42.88 6.78
N LEU A 16 43.03 -41.78 7.45
CA LEU A 16 44.38 -41.49 7.94
C LEU A 16 45.39 -41.10 6.84
N VAL A 17 46.29 -40.15 6.98
CA VAL A 17 46.67 -39.20 8.03
C VAL A 17 47.93 -38.51 7.52
N LEU A 18 48.33 -37.43 8.20
CA LEU A 18 49.69 -36.88 8.23
C LEU A 18 50.15 -36.12 6.97
N GLY A 19 50.87 -35.02 7.09
CA GLY A 19 51.50 -34.40 8.25
C GLY A 19 51.96 -33.00 7.81
N ILE A 20 51.81 -32.00 8.68
CA ILE A 20 52.84 -31.56 9.63
C ILE A 20 53.99 -30.78 8.95
N LEU A 21 54.13 -29.53 9.42
CA LEU A 21 55.33 -28.66 9.50
C LEU A 21 55.87 -28.01 8.21
N LEU A 22 55.82 -26.67 8.13
CA LEU A 22 56.88 -25.80 8.69
C LEU A 22 56.61 -24.29 8.53
N LEU A 23 57.05 -23.55 9.54
CA LEU A 23 57.10 -22.10 9.68
C LEU A 23 57.91 -21.40 8.58
N ALA A 24 57.48 -20.21 8.14
CA ALA A 24 58.24 -18.95 8.12
C ALA A 24 57.40 -17.82 7.50
N GLY A 25 57.55 -16.61 8.03
CA GLY A 25 56.65 -15.47 7.80
C GLY A 25 56.64 -14.87 6.39
N GLY A 26 55.65 -14.01 6.19
CA GLY A 26 55.50 -13.21 4.99
C GLY A 26 54.10 -12.63 4.90
N THR A 27 54.02 -11.32 5.05
CA THR A 27 52.86 -10.45 4.81
C THR A 27 52.08 -10.83 3.54
N GLY A 28 50.77 -11.03 3.65
CA GLY A 28 49.86 -11.20 2.51
C GLY A 28 48.41 -11.25 3.00
N GLY A 29 47.56 -10.39 2.42
CA GLY A 29 46.23 -10.04 2.92
C GLY A 29 45.28 -11.21 3.18
N MET A 30 44.41 -11.00 4.19
CA MET A 30 43.25 -11.84 4.43
C MET A 30 42.36 -11.87 3.19
N LEU A 31 42.32 -13.04 2.55
CA LEU A 31 41.23 -13.42 1.66
C LEU A 31 39.95 -13.49 2.50
N ALA A 32 38.99 -12.65 2.14
CA ALA A 32 37.62 -12.72 2.61
C ALA A 32 37.07 -14.13 2.35
N VAL A 33 36.49 -14.73 3.39
CA VAL A 33 35.56 -15.85 3.21
C VAL A 33 34.35 -15.24 2.49
N PRO A 34 33.95 -15.73 1.30
CA PRO A 34 32.77 -15.19 0.65
C PRO A 34 31.56 -15.55 1.51
N ALA A 35 30.72 -14.56 1.78
CA ALA A 35 29.32 -14.80 2.07
C ALA A 35 28.78 -15.80 1.04
N LEU A 36 28.01 -16.80 1.49
CA LEU A 36 27.24 -17.63 0.57
C LEU A 36 26.33 -16.67 -0.20
N ALA A 37 26.71 -16.37 -1.45
CA ALA A 37 25.88 -15.60 -2.34
C ALA A 37 24.57 -16.37 -2.49
N ALA A 38 23.47 -15.78 -2.03
CA ALA A 38 22.15 -16.18 -2.51
C ALA A 38 22.23 -16.10 -4.04
N GLY A 39 22.20 -17.25 -4.71
CA GLY A 39 22.18 -17.28 -6.16
C GLY A 39 20.98 -16.47 -6.62
N SER A 40 21.20 -15.43 -7.43
CA SER A 40 20.10 -14.66 -8.02
C SER A 40 19.21 -15.63 -8.80
N VAL A 41 17.91 -15.66 -8.47
CA VAL A 41 16.91 -16.41 -9.24
C VAL A 41 16.95 -15.92 -10.69
N ASP A 42 17.11 -16.83 -11.65
CA ASP A 42 17.07 -16.48 -13.08
C ASP A 42 15.62 -16.23 -13.51
N VAL A 43 15.24 -14.97 -13.59
CA VAL A 43 13.88 -14.57 -14.00
C VAL A 43 13.83 -14.55 -15.53
N LEU A 44 13.22 -15.58 -16.11
CA LEU A 44 13.08 -15.73 -17.56
C LEU A 44 12.09 -14.73 -18.15
N TYR A 45 11.13 -14.26 -17.36
CA TYR A 45 10.19 -13.20 -17.70
C TYR A 45 9.47 -12.69 -16.45
N GLU A 46 9.32 -11.36 -16.34
CA GLU A 46 8.54 -10.69 -15.31
C GLU A 46 7.81 -9.50 -15.95
N GLY A 47 6.48 -9.56 -15.99
CA GLY A 47 5.65 -8.54 -16.65
C GLY A 47 4.26 -9.04 -17.03
N PRO A 48 3.35 -8.15 -17.47
CA PRO A 48 1.99 -8.53 -17.83
C PRO A 48 1.93 -9.25 -19.19
N VAL A 49 1.05 -10.24 -19.32
CA VAL A 49 0.77 -10.92 -20.61
C VAL A 49 -0.69 -10.73 -21.02
N THR A 50 -0.89 -10.32 -22.27
CA THR A 50 -2.23 -10.16 -22.83
C THR A 50 -2.73 -11.46 -23.43
N LEU A 51 -3.89 -11.93 -22.94
CA LEU A 51 -4.59 -13.14 -23.41
C LEU A 51 -5.91 -12.72 -24.04
N THR A 52 -6.18 -13.19 -25.26
CA THR A 52 -7.45 -12.91 -25.94
C THR A 52 -8.48 -14.00 -25.59
N PRO A 53 -9.63 -13.69 -24.97
CA PRO A 53 -10.66 -14.66 -24.68
C PRO A 53 -11.18 -15.32 -25.96
N GLY A 54 -11.38 -16.63 -25.93
CA GLY A 54 -11.86 -17.39 -27.08
C GLY A 54 -10.79 -17.76 -28.12
N GLN A 55 -9.54 -17.29 -27.99
CA GLN A 55 -8.43 -17.79 -28.81
C GLN A 55 -7.87 -19.11 -28.27
N SER A 56 -7.23 -19.87 -29.17
CA SER A 56 -6.54 -21.12 -28.84
C SER A 56 -5.24 -21.25 -29.62
N PHE A 57 -4.30 -22.03 -29.09
CA PHE A 57 -3.02 -22.33 -29.73
C PHE A 57 -2.73 -23.83 -29.65
N THR A 58 -1.80 -24.30 -30.50
CA THR A 58 -1.41 -25.72 -30.54
C THR A 58 -0.12 -25.93 -29.78
N VAL A 59 -0.09 -26.94 -28.90
CA VAL A 59 1.10 -27.40 -28.20
C VAL A 59 1.39 -28.85 -28.59
N LYS A 60 2.65 -29.14 -28.93
CA LYS A 60 3.11 -30.48 -29.23
C LYS A 60 3.75 -31.12 -28.00
N ALA A 61 3.22 -32.26 -27.56
CA ALA A 61 3.80 -33.00 -26.45
C ALA A 61 5.10 -33.71 -26.88
N TYR A 62 6.21 -33.50 -26.15
CA TYR A 62 7.52 -33.98 -26.61
C TYR A 62 7.65 -35.51 -26.55
N ASN A 63 6.93 -36.18 -25.64
CA ASN A 63 7.06 -37.62 -25.41
C ASN A 63 6.27 -38.49 -26.42
N SER A 64 5.18 -37.97 -26.99
CA SER A 64 4.34 -38.68 -27.97
C SER A 64 4.42 -38.08 -29.38
N GLY A 65 4.79 -36.79 -29.48
CA GLY A 65 4.71 -36.02 -30.72
C GLY A 65 3.29 -35.59 -31.10
N ALA A 66 2.27 -35.87 -30.28
CA ALA A 66 0.90 -35.47 -30.52
C ALA A 66 0.70 -33.96 -30.30
N GLU A 67 -0.22 -33.37 -31.06
CA GLU A 67 -0.58 -31.96 -30.99
C GLU A 67 -1.92 -31.76 -30.29
N TYR A 68 -1.98 -30.80 -29.37
CA TYR A 68 -3.14 -30.50 -28.54
C TYR A 68 -3.53 -29.03 -28.69
N THR A 69 -4.81 -28.76 -28.87
CA THR A 69 -5.36 -27.40 -28.86
C THR A 69 -5.62 -26.96 -27.42
N VAL A 70 -5.01 -25.86 -27.00
CA VAL A 70 -5.12 -25.27 -25.66
C VAL A 70 -5.73 -23.88 -25.77
N ALA A 71 -6.67 -23.54 -24.89
CA ALA A 71 -7.27 -22.21 -24.86
C ALA A 71 -6.26 -21.17 -24.33
N ALA A 72 -6.25 -19.98 -24.93
CA ALA A 72 -5.29 -18.91 -24.61
C ALA A 72 -5.51 -18.34 -23.21
N ASP A 73 -6.72 -18.40 -22.66
CA ASP A 73 -7.12 -17.92 -21.34
C ASP A 73 -6.86 -18.98 -20.23
N THR A 74 -5.69 -19.63 -20.27
CA THR A 74 -5.27 -20.64 -19.29
C THR A 74 -3.85 -20.35 -18.77
N PRO A 75 -3.40 -20.95 -17.65
CA PRO A 75 -2.00 -20.81 -17.21
C PRO A 75 -0.97 -21.20 -18.27
N LEU A 76 -1.22 -22.23 -19.10
CA LEU A 76 -0.35 -22.51 -20.26
C LEU A 76 -0.42 -21.43 -21.33
N GLY A 77 -1.57 -20.80 -21.53
CA GLY A 77 -1.70 -19.63 -22.41
C GLY A 77 -0.91 -18.43 -21.91
N ALA A 78 -0.93 -18.16 -20.60
CA ALA A 78 -0.09 -17.16 -19.95
C ALA A 78 1.41 -17.47 -20.15
N LEU A 79 1.82 -18.73 -19.93
CA LEU A 79 3.20 -19.17 -20.16
C LEU A 79 3.61 -19.07 -21.64
N GLN A 80 2.69 -19.36 -22.57
CA GLN A 80 2.92 -19.24 -24.01
C GLN A 80 3.12 -17.79 -24.45
N ALA A 81 2.37 -16.84 -23.87
CA ALA A 81 2.54 -15.42 -24.10
C ALA A 81 3.85 -14.91 -23.47
N ALA A 82 4.15 -15.31 -22.23
CA ALA A 82 5.40 -15.00 -21.55
C ALA A 82 6.62 -15.55 -22.30
N GLY A 83 6.54 -16.76 -22.86
CA GLY A 83 7.62 -17.34 -23.67
C GLY A 83 7.90 -16.57 -24.96
N LYS A 84 6.85 -16.04 -25.60
CA LYS A 84 7.00 -15.17 -26.79
C LYS A 84 7.66 -13.84 -26.41
N ALA A 85 7.22 -13.21 -25.31
CA ALA A 85 7.75 -11.92 -24.86
C ALA A 85 9.16 -12.03 -24.26
N GLY A 86 9.44 -13.08 -23.49
CA GLY A 86 10.72 -13.35 -22.83
C GLY A 86 11.73 -14.15 -23.67
N GLY A 87 11.37 -14.57 -24.89
CA GLY A 87 12.28 -15.26 -25.81
C GLY A 87 12.69 -16.68 -25.37
N PHE A 88 11.83 -17.40 -24.64
CA PHE A 88 12.08 -18.77 -24.21
C PHE A 88 11.04 -19.74 -24.76
N SER A 89 11.40 -21.03 -24.83
CA SER A 89 10.48 -22.12 -25.17
C SER A 89 10.17 -22.97 -23.93
N TYR A 90 9.11 -23.75 -23.99
CA TYR A 90 8.75 -24.70 -22.95
C TYR A 90 8.29 -26.02 -23.57
N ASN A 91 8.42 -27.11 -22.82
CA ASN A 91 7.97 -28.43 -23.22
C ASN A 91 6.90 -28.95 -22.25
N VAL A 92 5.90 -29.61 -22.82
CA VAL A 92 4.87 -30.32 -22.06
C VAL A 92 4.87 -31.81 -22.40
N THR A 93 4.48 -32.63 -21.43
CA THR A 93 4.20 -34.05 -21.63
C THR A 93 2.70 -34.32 -21.56
N ASP A 94 2.24 -35.27 -22.37
CA ASP A 94 0.87 -35.78 -22.37
C ASP A 94 0.71 -37.08 -21.55
N LYS A 95 1.66 -37.39 -20.67
CA LYS A 95 1.68 -38.60 -19.84
C LYS A 95 0.40 -38.80 -19.00
N ASN A 96 -0.27 -37.71 -18.58
CA ASN A 96 -1.53 -37.78 -17.84
C ASN A 96 -2.76 -37.48 -18.71
N TYR A 97 -2.58 -37.12 -19.99
CA TYR A 97 -3.65 -36.57 -20.81
C TYR A 97 -4.76 -37.60 -21.08
N ALA A 98 -4.40 -38.84 -21.40
CA ALA A 98 -5.39 -39.89 -21.68
C ALA A 98 -6.31 -40.21 -20.48
N ALA A 99 -5.82 -40.00 -19.26
CA ALA A 99 -6.58 -40.28 -18.04
C ALA A 99 -7.40 -39.07 -17.57
N SER A 100 -6.93 -37.85 -17.82
CA SER A 100 -7.41 -36.67 -17.11
C SER A 100 -7.56 -35.41 -17.97
N GLY A 101 -7.11 -35.44 -19.22
CA GLY A 101 -7.03 -34.26 -20.10
C GLY A 101 -5.93 -33.27 -19.72
N ALA A 102 -5.09 -33.58 -18.73
CA ALA A 102 -4.04 -32.69 -18.24
C ALA A 102 -2.75 -32.80 -19.08
N LEU A 103 -2.25 -31.65 -19.51
CA LEU A 103 -0.88 -31.48 -19.99
C LEU A 103 0.00 -31.02 -18.83
N LEU A 104 1.18 -31.63 -18.67
CA LEU A 104 2.10 -31.31 -17.58
C LEU A 104 3.30 -30.55 -18.12
N LEU A 105 3.71 -29.51 -17.39
CA LEU A 105 4.91 -28.73 -17.70
C LEU A 105 6.14 -29.45 -17.16
N ASP A 106 7.13 -29.69 -18.04
CA ASP A 106 8.40 -30.30 -17.64
C ASP A 106 9.57 -29.31 -17.78
N ASP A 107 9.66 -28.58 -18.90
CA ASP A 107 10.81 -27.72 -19.19
C ASP A 107 10.38 -26.30 -19.54
N VAL A 108 11.17 -25.29 -19.11
CA VAL A 108 11.05 -23.89 -19.54
C VAL A 108 12.45 -23.30 -19.70
N GLY A 109 12.73 -22.75 -20.88
CA GLY A 109 14.04 -22.23 -21.24
C GLY A 109 15.12 -23.30 -21.17
N LYS A 110 16.21 -23.02 -20.45
CA LYS A 110 17.32 -23.95 -20.21
C LYS A 110 17.08 -24.90 -19.02
N TYR A 111 15.98 -24.74 -18.29
CA TYR A 111 15.67 -25.50 -17.07
C TYR A 111 14.78 -26.69 -17.40
N THR A 112 15.41 -27.86 -17.50
CA THR A 112 14.76 -29.14 -17.78
C THR A 112 14.35 -29.87 -16.52
N ARG A 113 13.32 -30.70 -16.57
CA ARG A 113 12.92 -31.52 -15.42
C ARG A 113 13.97 -32.58 -15.07
N ASP A 114 14.79 -32.28 -14.07
CA ASP A 114 15.85 -33.16 -13.58
C ASP A 114 15.63 -33.49 -12.10
N ASN A 115 15.01 -34.63 -11.77
CA ASN A 115 14.69 -35.02 -10.39
C ASN A 115 15.93 -34.86 -9.45
N PRO A 116 15.92 -33.94 -8.47
CA PRO A 116 14.76 -33.33 -7.82
C PRO A 116 14.22 -31.98 -8.37
N GLY A 117 14.89 -31.33 -9.30
CA GLY A 117 14.47 -30.09 -9.95
C GLY A 117 13.23 -30.24 -10.84
N ARG A 118 12.24 -29.37 -10.63
CA ARG A 118 11.00 -29.27 -11.43
C ARG A 118 10.38 -27.89 -11.35
N TRP A 119 9.46 -27.61 -12.27
CA TRP A 119 8.63 -26.41 -12.25
C TRP A 119 7.41 -26.56 -11.34
N TYR A 120 7.17 -25.55 -10.52
CA TYR A 120 5.98 -25.36 -9.68
C TYR A 120 5.17 -24.20 -10.25
N ALA A 121 3.86 -24.39 -10.40
CA ALA A 121 2.97 -23.38 -10.99
C ALA A 121 1.95 -22.89 -9.97
N TYR A 122 1.67 -21.60 -10.00
CA TYR A 122 0.75 -20.92 -9.09
C TYR A 122 -0.18 -20.00 -9.87
N VAL A 123 -1.45 -19.95 -9.44
CA VAL A 123 -2.41 -18.93 -9.88
C VAL A 123 -2.96 -18.27 -8.64
N ASN A 124 -2.78 -16.96 -8.51
CA ASN A 124 -3.13 -16.16 -7.33
C ASN A 124 -2.61 -16.80 -6.04
N ASP A 125 -1.31 -17.12 -6.04
CA ASP A 125 -0.57 -17.76 -4.94
C ASP A 125 -1.02 -19.19 -4.57
N VAL A 126 -1.95 -19.78 -5.33
CA VAL A 126 -2.43 -21.16 -5.11
C VAL A 126 -1.72 -22.14 -6.04
N TYR A 127 -1.04 -23.13 -5.45
CA TYR A 127 -0.31 -24.19 -6.17
C TYR A 127 -1.21 -25.02 -7.10
N LYS A 128 -0.75 -25.26 -8.33
CA LYS A 128 -1.42 -26.02 -9.39
C LYS A 128 -0.58 -27.24 -9.78
N ASP A 129 -0.99 -28.41 -9.30
CA ASP A 129 -0.31 -29.68 -9.56
C ASP A 129 -0.61 -30.26 -10.96
N GLY A 130 -1.89 -30.27 -11.37
CA GLY A 130 -2.35 -30.88 -12.63
C GLY A 130 -2.19 -32.40 -12.74
N PHE A 131 -1.35 -33.03 -11.91
CA PHE A 131 -1.12 -34.48 -11.90
C PHE A 131 -2.08 -35.23 -10.98
N ASN A 132 -2.03 -34.99 -9.66
CA ASN A 132 -2.95 -35.58 -8.68
C ASN A 132 -4.27 -34.80 -8.57
N ASN A 133 -4.29 -33.57 -9.08
CA ASN A 133 -5.48 -32.74 -9.19
C ASN A 133 -5.73 -32.33 -10.66
N PRO A 134 -6.42 -33.18 -11.46
CA PRO A 134 -6.74 -32.87 -12.85
C PRO A 134 -7.49 -31.56 -13.10
N ALA A 135 -8.40 -31.18 -12.21
CA ALA A 135 -9.15 -29.92 -12.33
C ALA A 135 -8.23 -28.69 -12.20
N GLY A 136 -7.07 -28.87 -11.55
CA GLY A 136 -6.01 -27.88 -11.44
C GLY A 136 -4.97 -27.93 -12.57
N ALA A 137 -5.25 -28.60 -13.70
CA ALA A 137 -4.29 -28.67 -14.80
C ALA A 137 -4.13 -27.33 -15.53
N LEU A 138 -2.89 -27.02 -15.92
CA LEU A 138 -2.52 -25.73 -16.50
C LEU A 138 -3.18 -25.43 -17.84
N ASN A 139 -3.69 -26.46 -18.54
CA ASN A 139 -4.45 -26.33 -19.78
C ASN A 139 -5.97 -26.31 -19.59
N LEU A 140 -6.47 -26.48 -18.36
CA LEU A 140 -7.90 -26.60 -18.05
C LEU A 140 -8.42 -25.47 -17.15
N ILE A 141 -7.55 -24.84 -16.36
CA ILE A 141 -7.91 -23.69 -15.51
C ILE A 141 -8.10 -22.45 -16.39
N LYS A 142 -9.19 -21.70 -16.17
CA LYS A 142 -9.40 -20.38 -16.75
C LYS A 142 -8.73 -19.30 -15.89
N VAL A 143 -8.08 -18.34 -16.54
CA VAL A 143 -7.52 -17.15 -15.90
C VAL A 143 -8.17 -15.89 -16.46
N ALA A 144 -8.37 -14.88 -15.61
CA ALA A 144 -9.00 -13.59 -15.92
C ALA A 144 -8.02 -12.42 -15.78
N ALA A 145 -8.42 -11.23 -16.24
CA ALA A 145 -7.63 -10.02 -16.05
C ALA A 145 -7.32 -9.79 -14.55
N GLY A 146 -6.06 -9.52 -14.24
CA GLY A 146 -5.57 -9.33 -12.88
C GLY A 146 -5.06 -10.61 -12.20
N ASP A 147 -5.32 -11.80 -12.76
CA ASP A 147 -4.80 -13.04 -12.18
C ASP A 147 -3.27 -13.09 -12.28
N ARG A 148 -2.61 -13.36 -11.15
CA ARG A 148 -1.16 -13.64 -11.10
C ARG A 148 -0.91 -15.09 -11.47
N VAL A 149 -0.12 -15.34 -12.50
CA VAL A 149 0.33 -16.68 -12.89
C VAL A 149 1.85 -16.73 -12.76
N GLU A 150 2.34 -17.53 -11.80
CA GLU A 150 3.77 -17.62 -11.50
C GLU A 150 4.28 -19.07 -11.64
N PHE A 151 5.48 -19.21 -12.17
CA PHE A 151 6.18 -20.49 -12.27
C PHE A 151 7.55 -20.36 -11.62
N TYR A 152 7.93 -21.35 -10.81
CA TYR A 152 9.22 -21.40 -10.12
C TYR A 152 9.91 -22.74 -10.37
N TYR A 153 11.16 -22.72 -10.81
CA TYR A 153 11.99 -23.91 -10.90
C TYR A 153 12.76 -24.07 -9.61
N ALA A 154 12.49 -25.14 -8.87
CA ALA A 154 13.14 -25.43 -7.60
C ALA A 154 13.42 -26.93 -7.44
N ALA A 155 14.43 -27.26 -6.64
CA ALA A 155 14.78 -28.61 -6.23
C ALA A 155 14.48 -28.81 -4.74
N ASP A 156 14.23 -30.04 -4.32
CA ASP A 156 14.16 -30.45 -2.90
C ASP A 156 13.10 -29.73 -2.04
N VAL A 157 12.03 -29.21 -2.66
CA VAL A 157 10.90 -28.62 -1.91
C VAL A 157 10.00 -29.72 -1.35
N ALA A 158 9.86 -29.74 -0.02
CA ALA A 158 9.07 -30.74 0.72
C ALA A 158 7.55 -30.58 0.53
N ASP A 159 7.04 -29.34 0.64
CA ASP A 159 5.62 -29.02 0.41
C ASP A 159 5.48 -28.01 -0.75
N PRO A 160 4.99 -28.44 -1.93
CA PRO A 160 4.71 -27.57 -3.06
C PRO A 160 3.63 -26.51 -2.82
N ALA A 161 2.83 -26.61 -1.75
CA ALA A 161 1.83 -25.60 -1.39
C ALA A 161 2.42 -24.45 -0.55
N ASP A 162 3.61 -24.63 0.04
CA ASP A 162 4.33 -23.56 0.72
C ASP A 162 5.07 -22.69 -0.31
N LEU A 163 4.39 -21.65 -0.77
CA LEU A 163 4.93 -20.71 -1.75
C LEU A 163 6.20 -20.01 -1.27
N ALA A 164 6.33 -19.75 0.04
CA ALA A 164 7.53 -19.11 0.59
C ALA A 164 8.73 -20.06 0.51
N ALA A 165 8.55 -21.34 0.84
CA ALA A 165 9.58 -22.36 0.68
C ALA A 165 9.97 -22.56 -0.79
N VAL A 166 9.00 -22.56 -1.71
CA VAL A 166 9.28 -22.63 -3.16
C VAL A 166 10.03 -21.41 -3.66
N LYS A 167 9.63 -20.18 -3.27
CA LYS A 167 10.34 -18.95 -3.66
C LYS A 167 11.76 -18.90 -3.09
N ALA A 168 11.96 -19.38 -1.86
CA ALA A 168 13.28 -19.46 -1.23
C ALA A 168 14.21 -20.48 -1.91
N ALA A 169 13.66 -21.59 -2.41
CA ALA A 169 14.40 -22.64 -3.11
C ALA A 169 14.50 -22.43 -4.64
N ALA A 170 13.82 -21.40 -5.19
CA ALA A 170 13.76 -21.18 -6.62
C ALA A 170 15.11 -20.77 -7.20
N THR A 171 15.50 -21.38 -8.30
CA THR A 171 16.67 -20.98 -9.08
C THR A 171 16.30 -20.36 -10.43
N ALA A 172 15.03 -20.47 -10.84
CA ALA A 172 14.47 -19.75 -11.98
C ALA A 172 12.99 -19.40 -11.76
N ALA A 173 12.51 -18.37 -12.45
CA ALA A 173 11.11 -17.95 -12.36
C ALA A 173 10.55 -17.41 -13.69
N VAL A 174 9.24 -17.56 -13.88
CA VAL A 174 8.41 -16.80 -14.82
C VAL A 174 7.28 -16.18 -13.99
N LYS A 175 7.16 -14.86 -13.98
CA LYS A 175 6.12 -14.16 -13.21
C LYS A 175 5.29 -13.31 -14.15
N THR A 176 3.98 -13.50 -14.15
CA THR A 176 3.12 -12.69 -15.00
C THR A 176 1.78 -12.38 -14.35
N VAL A 177 1.18 -11.28 -14.81
CA VAL A 177 -0.20 -10.88 -14.50
C VAL A 177 -0.97 -10.90 -15.81
N VAL A 178 -2.12 -11.58 -15.82
CA VAL A 178 -2.95 -11.69 -17.01
C VAL A 178 -3.64 -10.36 -17.30
N ALA A 179 -3.50 -9.89 -18.53
CA ALA A 179 -4.33 -8.84 -19.15
C ALA A 179 -5.25 -9.49 -20.19
N VAL A 180 -6.43 -8.92 -20.45
CA VAL A 180 -7.40 -9.47 -21.41
C VAL A 180 -7.45 -8.60 -22.68
N ALA A 181 -7.13 -9.17 -23.84
CA ALA A 181 -7.28 -8.49 -25.13
C ALA A 181 -8.77 -8.41 -25.49
N GLY A 182 -9.32 -7.20 -25.35
CA GLY A 182 -10.75 -6.89 -25.44
C GLY A 182 -11.12 -5.53 -24.82
N GLY A 183 -10.20 -4.89 -24.09
CA GLY A 183 -9.74 -3.53 -24.42
C GLY A 183 -8.34 -3.74 -25.01
N ALA A 184 -8.12 -3.38 -26.27
CA ALA A 184 -7.11 -4.05 -27.10
C ALA A 184 -5.94 -3.13 -27.44
N ASP A 185 -4.72 -3.64 -27.32
CA ASP A 185 -3.61 -3.27 -28.19
C ASP A 185 -2.82 -4.51 -28.62
N VAL A 186 -2.75 -4.65 -29.94
CA VAL A 186 -1.87 -5.56 -30.67
C VAL A 186 -0.90 -4.66 -31.43
N VAL A 187 0.38 -4.73 -31.09
CA VAL A 187 1.45 -4.38 -32.05
C VAL A 187 2.47 -5.52 -32.05
N THR A 188 2.50 -6.25 -33.16
CA THR A 188 3.64 -7.07 -33.58
C THR A 188 4.29 -6.38 -34.77
N GLY A 189 5.59 -6.10 -34.69
CA GLY A 189 6.41 -5.80 -35.85
C GLY A 189 7.11 -7.05 -36.38
N ALA A 190 6.97 -7.32 -37.68
CA ALA A 190 7.98 -8.04 -38.47
C ALA A 190 7.93 -7.56 -39.93
N THR A 191 9.12 -7.32 -40.47
CA THR A 191 9.49 -6.60 -41.72
C THR A 191 9.21 -7.34 -43.04
N PRO A 192 9.28 -6.64 -44.20
CA PRO A 192 8.70 -7.06 -45.47
C PRO A 192 9.69 -7.76 -46.42
N ASP A 193 9.16 -8.57 -47.36
CA ASP A 193 9.87 -8.90 -48.60
C ASP A 193 8.94 -8.99 -49.83
N ALA A 194 9.38 -8.30 -50.88
CA ALA A 194 9.11 -8.36 -52.32
C ALA A 194 7.68 -8.56 -52.93
N ALA A 195 7.21 -7.46 -53.56
CA ALA A 195 6.74 -7.32 -54.96
C ALA A 195 5.54 -8.13 -55.49
N THR A 196 4.47 -7.43 -55.92
CA THR A 196 4.10 -7.11 -57.32
C THR A 196 2.67 -6.52 -57.38
N GLY A 197 2.47 -5.50 -58.23
CA GLY A 197 1.30 -4.62 -58.15
C GLY A 197 0.03 -5.05 -58.88
N ALA A 198 -1.07 -4.39 -58.56
CA ALA A 198 -2.18 -4.07 -59.47
C ALA A 198 -3.12 -3.00 -58.85
N THR A 199 -3.37 -1.99 -59.69
CA THR A 199 -4.35 -0.88 -59.68
C THR A 199 -5.63 -0.93 -58.80
N SER A 200 -5.77 0.14 -58.00
CA SER A 200 -6.95 0.99 -57.68
C SER A 200 -8.39 0.53 -57.97
N ALA A 201 -9.24 0.55 -56.92
CA ALA A 201 -10.66 0.93 -56.93
C ALA A 201 -11.05 1.49 -55.52
N PRO A 202 -11.99 2.46 -55.40
CA PRO A 202 -12.21 3.20 -54.14
C PRO A 202 -13.05 2.41 -53.13
N VAL A 203 -12.69 2.49 -51.85
CA VAL A 203 -13.38 1.87 -50.72
C VAL A 203 -14.37 2.88 -50.11
N GLN A 204 -15.59 2.41 -49.84
CA GLN A 204 -16.66 3.15 -49.15
C GLN A 204 -16.34 3.28 -47.65
N GLU A 205 -16.58 4.46 -47.08
CA GLU A 205 -16.53 4.72 -45.63
C GLU A 205 -17.49 3.79 -44.87
N GLU A 206 -16.98 3.04 -43.90
CA GLU A 206 -17.79 2.39 -42.86
C GLU A 206 -18.00 3.37 -41.68
N PRO A 207 -19.19 3.40 -41.06
CA PRO A 207 -19.50 4.36 -40.00
C PRO A 207 -18.87 3.96 -38.65
N ALA A 208 -18.58 4.98 -37.84
CA ALA A 208 -18.05 4.91 -36.48
C ALA A 208 -18.88 3.99 -35.53
N PRO A 209 -18.27 3.43 -34.46
CA PRO A 209 -18.96 2.52 -33.57
C PRO A 209 -20.12 3.21 -32.84
N ALA A 210 -21.32 2.63 -32.98
CA ALA A 210 -22.57 3.22 -32.52
C ALA A 210 -22.75 3.10 -31.00
N GLN A 211 -23.01 4.25 -30.37
CA GLN A 211 -23.71 4.37 -29.08
C GLN A 211 -25.08 3.66 -29.21
N ALA A 212 -25.59 3.09 -28.11
CA ALA A 212 -26.93 2.49 -28.14
C ALA A 212 -27.96 3.53 -28.64
N PRO A 213 -28.81 3.23 -29.62
CA PRO A 213 -29.69 4.24 -30.20
C PRO A 213 -30.63 4.79 -29.12
N ALA A 214 -30.66 6.11 -28.98
CA ALA A 214 -31.61 6.79 -28.11
C ALA A 214 -33.04 6.33 -28.45
N ALA A 215 -33.88 6.13 -27.44
CA ALA A 215 -35.28 5.79 -27.65
C ALA A 215 -36.01 7.01 -28.25
N GLY A 216 -36.13 7.08 -29.58
CA GLY A 216 -36.80 8.18 -30.27
C GLY A 216 -36.04 8.65 -31.52
N TRP A 217 -36.41 9.81 -32.02
CA TRP A 217 -35.67 10.50 -33.08
C TRP A 217 -34.59 11.44 -32.51
N THR A 218 -33.67 11.87 -33.34
CA THR A 218 -32.66 12.90 -33.03
C THR A 218 -32.72 14.05 -34.04
N LEU A 219 -32.29 15.22 -33.61
CA LEU A 219 -32.16 16.42 -34.43
C LEU A 219 -30.72 16.94 -34.31
N GLU A 220 -30.01 17.00 -35.43
CA GLU A 220 -28.67 17.57 -35.47
C GLU A 220 -28.75 19.09 -35.70
N LEU A 221 -28.07 19.86 -34.86
CA LEU A 221 -27.91 21.30 -34.99
C LEU A 221 -26.44 21.60 -35.31
N ALA A 222 -26.15 22.41 -36.33
CA ALA A 222 -24.77 22.68 -36.73
C ALA A 222 -24.50 24.15 -37.04
N GLY A 223 -23.65 24.78 -36.23
CA GLY A 223 -23.18 26.17 -36.39
C GLY A 223 -21.70 26.26 -35.99
N LYS A 224 -21.36 27.09 -35.00
CA LYS A 224 -20.00 27.14 -34.42
C LYS A 224 -19.57 25.82 -33.79
N VAL A 225 -20.52 25.15 -33.15
CA VAL A 225 -20.43 23.76 -32.71
C VAL A 225 -21.56 22.95 -33.36
N THR A 226 -21.47 21.64 -33.30
CA THR A 226 -22.52 20.72 -33.72
C THR A 226 -23.03 19.98 -32.50
N ASP A 227 -24.33 20.03 -32.25
CA ASP A 227 -25.01 19.37 -31.12
C ASP A 227 -26.09 18.43 -31.66
N THR A 228 -26.41 17.38 -30.92
CA THR A 228 -27.52 16.47 -31.22
C THR A 228 -28.53 16.53 -30.09
N ILE A 229 -29.76 16.95 -30.43
CA ILE A 229 -30.89 16.94 -29.51
C ILE A 229 -31.69 15.66 -29.70
N THR A 230 -31.89 14.91 -28.62
CA THR A 230 -32.78 13.75 -28.62
C THR A 230 -34.25 14.16 -28.51
N GLN A 231 -35.16 13.30 -28.96
CA GLN A 231 -36.60 13.49 -28.75
C GLN A 231 -36.95 13.80 -27.29
N ALA A 232 -36.32 13.10 -26.35
CA ALA A 232 -36.59 13.29 -24.92
C ALA A 232 -36.19 14.69 -24.44
N GLU A 233 -34.98 15.14 -24.79
CA GLU A 233 -34.49 16.50 -24.44
C GLU A 233 -35.36 17.58 -25.10
N PHE A 234 -35.77 17.37 -26.35
CA PHE A 234 -36.67 18.29 -27.03
C PHE A 234 -38.00 18.43 -26.29
N GLU A 235 -38.63 17.30 -25.93
CA GLU A 235 -39.90 17.26 -25.20
C GLU A 235 -39.77 17.82 -23.77
N GLU A 236 -38.64 17.60 -23.09
CA GLU A 236 -38.33 18.21 -21.80
C GLU A 236 -38.19 19.73 -21.91
N GLY A 237 -37.50 20.21 -22.95
CA GLY A 237 -37.38 21.63 -23.25
C GLY A 237 -38.74 22.31 -23.43
N LEU A 238 -39.69 21.63 -24.09
CA LEU A 238 -41.07 22.09 -24.22
C LEU A 238 -41.84 22.13 -22.90
N ALA A 239 -41.54 21.23 -21.97
CA ALA A 239 -42.19 21.18 -20.66
C ALA A 239 -41.69 22.26 -19.68
N CYS A 240 -40.59 22.95 -20.00
CA CYS A 240 -40.01 24.00 -19.19
C CYS A 240 -40.95 25.23 -19.08
N THR A 241 -41.64 25.37 -17.96
CA THR A 241 -42.61 26.45 -17.75
C THR A 241 -41.93 27.81 -17.63
N GLY A 242 -42.36 28.79 -18.42
CA GLY A 242 -41.88 30.18 -18.34
C GLY A 242 -40.65 30.50 -19.18
N SER A 243 -40.08 29.51 -19.91
CA SER A 243 -38.92 29.70 -20.78
C SER A 243 -39.25 30.22 -22.19
N GLY A 244 -40.52 30.11 -22.62
CA GLY A 244 -40.94 30.46 -23.97
C GLY A 244 -40.56 29.42 -25.03
N HIS A 245 -40.09 28.23 -24.63
CA HIS A 245 -39.74 27.13 -25.55
C HIS A 245 -40.96 26.46 -26.18
N TYR A 246 -42.15 26.61 -25.60
CA TYR A 246 -43.38 26.03 -26.13
C TYR A 246 -44.22 27.08 -26.84
N VAL A 247 -44.52 26.83 -28.11
CA VAL A 247 -45.43 27.64 -28.92
C VAL A 247 -46.42 26.77 -29.69
N GLU A 248 -47.61 27.31 -29.92
CA GLU A 248 -48.65 26.71 -30.74
C GLU A 248 -48.99 27.61 -31.93
N TRP A 249 -49.32 26.99 -33.04
CA TRP A 249 -49.82 27.66 -34.24
C TRP A 249 -50.92 26.84 -34.90
N THR A 250 -52.03 27.50 -35.23
CA THR A 250 -53.17 26.85 -35.90
C THR A 250 -53.10 27.11 -37.39
N ASP A 251 -53.11 26.04 -38.20
CA ASP A 251 -53.13 26.17 -39.65
C ASP A 251 -54.51 26.55 -40.21
N LYS A 252 -54.58 26.84 -41.51
CA LYS A 252 -55.82 27.23 -42.18
C LYS A 252 -56.93 26.17 -42.14
N ASP A 253 -56.56 24.91 -41.91
CA ASP A 253 -57.47 23.76 -41.85
C ASP A 253 -57.91 23.46 -40.41
N GLY A 254 -57.45 24.27 -39.44
CA GLY A 254 -57.83 24.21 -38.03
C GLY A 254 -56.99 23.25 -37.20
N GLN A 255 -55.91 22.68 -37.75
CA GLN A 255 -55.00 21.81 -37.00
C GLN A 255 -54.06 22.64 -36.13
N VAL A 256 -53.87 22.24 -34.89
CA VAL A 256 -53.00 22.92 -33.92
C VAL A 256 -51.65 22.23 -33.89
N TRP A 257 -50.63 22.93 -34.35
CA TRP A 257 -49.25 22.46 -34.32
C TRP A 257 -48.54 23.02 -33.09
N SER A 258 -47.78 22.19 -32.38
CA SER A 258 -47.03 22.60 -31.20
C SER A 258 -45.58 22.16 -31.28
N GLY A 259 -44.69 22.98 -30.73
CA GLY A 259 -43.26 22.70 -30.65
C GLY A 259 -42.48 23.92 -30.19
N THR A 260 -41.24 24.06 -30.67
CA THR A 260 -40.32 25.13 -30.25
C THR A 260 -40.04 26.14 -31.35
N PRO A 261 -39.86 27.44 -31.05
CA PRO A 261 -39.41 28.41 -32.04
C PRO A 261 -38.04 28.03 -32.60
N LEU A 262 -37.87 28.16 -33.93
CA LEU A 262 -36.63 27.80 -34.61
C LEU A 262 -35.42 28.55 -34.03
N TRP A 263 -35.56 29.84 -33.73
CA TRP A 263 -34.48 30.65 -33.17
C TRP A 263 -34.00 30.19 -31.79
N VAL A 264 -34.85 29.51 -30.99
CA VAL A 264 -34.43 28.95 -29.70
C VAL A 264 -33.44 27.82 -29.92
N LEU A 265 -33.70 26.96 -30.90
CA LEU A 265 -32.78 25.87 -31.27
C LEU A 265 -31.46 26.40 -31.82
N LEU A 266 -31.49 27.49 -32.60
CA LEU A 266 -30.27 28.09 -33.14
C LEU A 266 -29.31 28.57 -32.04
N GLY A 267 -29.83 29.00 -30.88
CA GLY A 267 -29.02 29.40 -29.73
C GLY A 267 -28.21 28.27 -29.08
N ALA A 268 -28.39 27.02 -29.51
CA ALA A 268 -27.51 25.93 -29.10
C ALA A 268 -26.17 25.92 -29.86
N VAL A 269 -26.10 26.59 -31.03
CA VAL A 269 -24.99 26.45 -31.97
C VAL A 269 -24.54 27.73 -32.66
N ASP A 270 -25.21 28.88 -32.46
CA ASP A 270 -24.85 30.14 -33.12
C ASP A 270 -23.74 30.93 -32.41
N ASP A 271 -23.40 30.55 -31.18
CA ASP A 271 -22.22 31.00 -30.46
C ASP A 271 -21.56 29.89 -29.61
N ILE A 272 -20.54 30.28 -28.83
CA ILE A 272 -19.81 29.40 -27.90
C ILE A 272 -20.16 29.89 -26.50
N GLU A 273 -21.03 29.14 -25.83
CA GLU A 273 -21.56 29.52 -24.54
C GLU A 273 -20.62 29.12 -23.39
N THR A 274 -20.63 29.94 -22.34
CA THR A 274 -19.95 29.64 -21.07
C THR A 274 -20.92 29.25 -19.95
N GLY A 275 -22.21 29.19 -20.26
CA GLY A 275 -23.30 28.87 -19.34
C GLY A 275 -24.06 27.59 -19.70
N SER A 276 -24.94 27.15 -18.80
CA SER A 276 -25.71 25.91 -18.95
C SER A 276 -27.05 26.07 -19.69
N HIS A 277 -27.30 27.21 -20.33
CA HIS A 277 -28.54 27.50 -21.07
C HIS A 277 -28.21 28.04 -22.46
N TRP A 278 -28.97 27.62 -23.48
CA TRP A 278 -28.85 28.12 -24.84
C TRP A 278 -29.25 29.59 -24.94
N THR A 279 -28.41 30.40 -25.57
CA THR A 279 -28.68 31.82 -25.77
C THR A 279 -28.46 32.20 -27.22
N PHE A 280 -29.55 32.59 -27.89
CA PHE A 280 -29.47 33.05 -29.27
C PHE A 280 -28.60 34.31 -29.40
N SER A 281 -27.60 34.26 -30.28
CA SER A 281 -26.64 35.34 -30.50
C SER A 281 -27.15 36.38 -31.49
N ASP A 282 -27.72 37.47 -30.96
CA ASP A 282 -28.16 38.61 -31.75
C ASP A 282 -27.00 39.28 -32.53
N ASP A 283 -25.75 39.09 -32.10
CA ASP A 283 -24.57 39.62 -32.80
C ASP A 283 -24.12 38.71 -33.94
N ALA A 284 -24.18 37.38 -33.77
CA ALA A 284 -23.90 36.45 -34.85
C ALA A 284 -24.86 36.64 -36.03
N VAL A 285 -26.16 36.81 -35.75
CA VAL A 285 -27.15 37.02 -36.84
C VAL A 285 -26.99 38.40 -37.51
N LYS A 286 -26.57 39.44 -36.76
CA LYS A 286 -26.25 40.76 -37.34
C LYS A 286 -25.02 40.71 -38.26
N ALA A 287 -24.07 39.82 -37.99
CA ALA A 287 -22.94 39.58 -38.88
C ALA A 287 -23.37 38.96 -40.22
N GLY A 288 -24.58 38.40 -40.27
CA GLY A 288 -25.25 37.90 -41.46
C GLY A 288 -24.96 36.42 -41.68
N TYR A 289 -25.94 35.57 -41.36
CA TYR A 289 -25.92 34.15 -41.68
C TYR A 289 -27.26 33.68 -42.22
N THR A 290 -27.26 32.49 -42.84
CA THR A 290 -28.49 31.83 -43.29
C THR A 290 -28.79 30.61 -42.43
N VAL A 291 -30.08 30.25 -42.35
CA VAL A 291 -30.55 29.07 -41.60
C VAL A 291 -31.07 28.05 -42.59
N ARG A 292 -30.42 26.90 -42.68
CA ARG A 292 -30.80 25.81 -43.57
C ARG A 292 -31.43 24.67 -42.79
N VAL A 293 -32.69 24.36 -43.11
CA VAL A 293 -33.46 23.27 -42.51
C VAL A 293 -33.50 22.10 -43.49
N VAL A 294 -33.07 20.92 -43.04
CA VAL A 294 -32.80 19.74 -43.87
C VAL A 294 -33.64 18.56 -43.40
N ALA A 295 -34.34 17.95 -44.35
CA ALA A 295 -35.12 16.74 -44.16
C ALA A 295 -34.29 15.47 -44.37
N GLY A 296 -34.73 14.34 -43.81
CA GLY A 296 -34.04 13.05 -43.90
C GLY A 296 -33.93 12.48 -45.31
N ASP A 297 -34.68 12.98 -46.28
CA ASP A 297 -34.56 12.65 -47.71
C ASP A 297 -33.61 13.60 -48.48
N GLY A 298 -32.94 14.52 -47.78
CA GLY A 298 -32.05 15.53 -48.33
C GLY A 298 -32.75 16.78 -48.85
N PHE A 299 -34.09 16.84 -48.85
CA PHE A 299 -34.81 18.07 -49.18
C PHE A 299 -34.47 19.16 -48.16
N SER A 300 -34.18 20.38 -48.63
CA SER A 300 -33.82 21.48 -47.72
C SER A 300 -34.37 22.82 -48.17
N ARG A 301 -34.48 23.73 -47.20
CA ARG A 301 -34.84 25.13 -47.39
C ARG A 301 -33.93 26.02 -46.57
N THR A 302 -33.60 27.17 -47.15
CA THR A 302 -32.73 28.17 -46.54
C THR A 302 -33.53 29.43 -46.29
N PHE A 303 -33.37 29.99 -45.10
CA PHE A 303 -34.02 31.21 -44.64
C PHE A 303 -32.95 32.25 -44.28
N ASP A 304 -33.27 33.52 -44.42
CA ASP A 304 -32.44 34.60 -43.90
C ASP A 304 -32.46 34.55 -42.36
N GLY A 305 -31.29 34.51 -41.72
CA GLY A 305 -31.18 34.49 -40.27
C GLY A 305 -31.90 35.67 -39.62
N ALA A 306 -31.86 36.86 -40.23
CA ALA A 306 -32.54 38.05 -39.73
C ALA A 306 -34.07 37.93 -39.71
N ALA A 307 -34.65 37.08 -40.58
CA ALA A 307 -36.08 36.82 -40.60
C ALA A 307 -36.52 35.82 -39.50
N VAL A 308 -35.62 34.94 -39.09
CA VAL A 308 -35.85 33.91 -38.05
C VAL A 308 -35.55 34.45 -36.65
N ALA A 309 -34.59 35.38 -36.53
CA ALA A 309 -34.13 35.94 -35.26
C ALA A 309 -35.29 36.40 -34.36
N ARG A 310 -35.39 35.81 -33.16
CA ARG A 310 -36.42 36.10 -32.15
C ARG A 310 -37.87 36.04 -32.69
N ASN A 311 -38.10 35.28 -33.77
CA ASN A 311 -39.39 35.23 -34.46
C ASN A 311 -40.09 33.88 -34.27
N ASN A 312 -41.23 33.90 -33.58
CA ASN A 312 -42.03 32.71 -33.29
C ASN A 312 -42.92 32.26 -34.47
N ASP A 313 -42.85 32.94 -35.62
CA ASP A 313 -43.54 32.52 -36.85
C ASP A 313 -42.84 31.34 -37.55
N TYR A 314 -41.67 30.91 -37.07
CA TYR A 314 -40.95 29.71 -37.52
C TYR A 314 -40.89 28.72 -36.37
N ILE A 315 -41.66 27.64 -36.46
CA ILE A 315 -41.84 26.67 -35.37
C ILE A 315 -41.41 25.30 -35.84
N VAL A 316 -40.50 24.66 -35.11
CA VAL A 316 -40.18 23.24 -35.28
C VAL A 316 -41.14 22.44 -34.40
N ALA A 317 -42.15 21.84 -35.03
CA ALA A 317 -43.23 21.11 -34.36
C ALA A 317 -42.93 19.61 -34.24
N ASP A 318 -43.17 19.03 -33.05
CA ASP A 318 -43.15 17.59 -32.75
C ASP A 318 -44.56 16.98 -32.69
N LYS A 319 -45.59 17.83 -32.58
CA LYS A 319 -47.00 17.42 -32.44
C LYS A 319 -47.96 18.23 -33.30
N CYS A 320 -49.04 17.56 -33.69
CA CYS A 320 -50.21 18.13 -34.35
C CYS A 320 -51.48 17.61 -33.66
N ASP A 321 -52.38 18.51 -33.29
CA ASP A 321 -53.56 18.26 -32.45
C ASP A 321 -53.23 17.48 -31.16
N GLY A 322 -52.10 17.83 -30.54
CA GLY A 322 -51.59 17.20 -29.32
C GLY A 322 -51.06 15.77 -29.51
N LYS A 323 -50.95 15.28 -30.75
CA LYS A 323 -50.45 13.93 -31.09
C LYS A 323 -49.10 14.01 -31.79
N PRO A 324 -48.18 13.05 -31.57
CA PRO A 324 -46.92 12.98 -32.30
C PRO A 324 -47.13 12.93 -33.81
N LEU A 325 -46.22 13.56 -34.57
CA LEU A 325 -46.28 13.57 -36.02
C LEU A 325 -46.12 12.16 -36.62
N THR A 326 -46.70 11.95 -37.80
CA THR A 326 -46.61 10.68 -38.55
C THR A 326 -46.36 10.93 -40.04
N GLY A 327 -45.92 9.91 -40.77
CA GLY A 327 -45.72 9.98 -42.22
C GLY A 327 -44.65 11.01 -42.63
N SER A 328 -44.88 11.74 -43.72
CA SER A 328 -43.93 12.75 -44.27
C SER A 328 -43.73 13.99 -43.38
N SER A 329 -44.46 14.08 -42.27
CA SER A 329 -44.31 15.15 -41.28
C SER A 329 -43.48 14.70 -40.07
N ALA A 330 -43.30 13.39 -39.86
CA ALA A 330 -42.49 12.86 -38.76
C ALA A 330 -41.00 12.82 -39.13
N PRO A 331 -40.08 12.94 -38.15
CA PRO A 331 -40.39 13.16 -36.73
C PRO A 331 -40.75 14.61 -36.39
N LEU A 332 -40.20 15.57 -37.14
CA LEU A 332 -40.35 17.01 -36.92
C LEU A 332 -40.79 17.73 -38.19
N ARG A 333 -41.54 18.83 -38.02
CA ARG A 333 -42.01 19.68 -39.13
C ARG A 333 -41.90 21.16 -38.84
N LEU A 334 -41.36 21.92 -39.79
CA LEU A 334 -41.34 23.37 -39.76
C LEU A 334 -42.71 23.91 -40.18
N VAL A 335 -43.32 24.71 -39.31
CA VAL A 335 -44.65 25.31 -39.46
C VAL A 335 -44.63 26.77 -38.99
N GLY A 336 -45.77 27.46 -39.06
CA GLY A 336 -45.91 28.85 -38.66
C GLY A 336 -46.05 29.82 -39.85
N ASN A 337 -46.40 31.08 -39.55
CA ASN A 337 -46.69 32.08 -40.57
C ASN A 337 -45.47 32.41 -41.47
N GLY A 338 -44.25 32.14 -41.00
CA GLY A 338 -43.02 32.38 -41.74
C GLY A 338 -42.80 31.41 -42.91
N VAL A 339 -43.55 30.29 -42.97
CA VAL A 339 -43.32 29.21 -43.94
C VAL A 339 -44.57 28.79 -44.73
N VAL A 340 -45.72 29.40 -44.48
CA VAL A 340 -46.94 29.17 -45.29
C VAL A 340 -46.86 29.85 -46.65
N LYS A 341 -47.63 29.33 -47.61
CA LYS A 341 -47.89 30.03 -48.87
C LYS A 341 -48.83 31.22 -48.63
N GLU A 342 -48.99 32.07 -49.64
CA GLU A 342 -49.96 33.19 -49.61
C GLU A 342 -51.40 32.76 -49.29
N ASP A 343 -51.79 31.52 -49.64
CA ASP A 343 -53.11 30.95 -49.34
C ASP A 343 -53.23 30.37 -47.91
N GLY A 344 -52.19 30.50 -47.09
CA GLY A 344 -52.11 29.98 -45.72
C GLY A 344 -51.85 28.47 -45.64
N SER A 345 -51.69 27.76 -46.76
CA SER A 345 -51.37 26.33 -46.76
C SER A 345 -49.89 26.07 -46.49
N LEU A 346 -49.59 24.97 -45.79
CA LEU A 346 -48.22 24.46 -45.69
C LEU A 346 -47.72 24.05 -47.09
N GLY A 347 -46.51 24.50 -47.44
CA GLY A 347 -45.93 24.32 -48.77
C GLY A 347 -44.49 23.82 -48.73
N GLY A 348 -43.75 24.05 -49.82
CA GLY A 348 -42.35 23.64 -49.91
C GLY A 348 -41.42 24.31 -48.91
N ASN A 349 -41.83 25.40 -48.25
CA ASN A 349 -41.07 26.03 -47.17
C ASN A 349 -41.33 25.37 -45.80
N ALA A 350 -42.44 24.66 -45.64
CA ALA A 350 -42.79 23.91 -44.44
C ALA A 350 -42.16 22.49 -44.48
N VAL A 351 -40.85 22.44 -44.25
CA VAL A 351 -40.05 21.21 -44.30
C VAL A 351 -40.59 20.19 -43.29
N GLY A 352 -40.93 18.98 -43.73
CA GLY A 352 -41.26 17.86 -42.86
C GLY A 352 -40.13 16.85 -42.81
N ASN A 353 -40.18 15.91 -41.86
CA ASN A 353 -39.10 14.93 -41.65
C ASN A 353 -37.75 15.60 -41.41
N ILE A 354 -37.73 16.66 -40.61
CA ILE A 354 -36.51 17.40 -40.29
C ILE A 354 -35.58 16.51 -39.47
N VAL A 355 -34.33 16.43 -39.89
CA VAL A 355 -33.27 15.69 -39.19
C VAL A 355 -32.08 16.58 -38.85
N ARG A 356 -31.94 17.72 -39.54
CA ARG A 356 -30.82 18.64 -39.35
C ARG A 356 -31.22 20.10 -39.58
N ILE A 357 -30.68 21.00 -38.76
CA ILE A 357 -30.75 22.46 -38.93
C ILE A 357 -29.33 23.00 -38.85
N GLU A 358 -28.92 23.81 -39.82
CA GLU A 358 -27.54 24.29 -39.89
C GLU A 358 -27.43 25.77 -40.23
N ILE A 359 -26.37 26.40 -39.71
CA ILE A 359 -25.90 27.75 -40.03
C ILE A 359 -24.56 27.59 -40.76
N PRO A 360 -24.56 27.48 -42.11
CA PRO A 360 -23.35 27.13 -42.87
C PRO A 360 -22.20 28.12 -42.68
N GLU A 361 -22.50 29.40 -42.49
CA GLU A 361 -21.50 30.47 -42.38
C GLU A 361 -20.74 30.47 -41.05
N LEU A 362 -21.26 29.80 -40.01
CA LEU A 362 -20.60 29.69 -38.71
C LEU A 362 -19.77 28.42 -38.55
N GLN A 363 -19.90 27.46 -39.47
CA GLN A 363 -19.10 26.24 -39.46
C GLN A 363 -17.69 26.51 -39.96
N THR A 364 -16.70 25.90 -39.31
CA THR A 364 -15.31 25.95 -39.76
C THR A 364 -15.21 25.38 -41.18
N PRO A 365 -14.72 26.16 -42.17
CA PRO A 365 -14.62 25.69 -43.54
C PRO A 365 -13.61 24.54 -43.64
N PRO A 366 -13.70 23.69 -44.68
CA PRO A 366 -12.66 22.69 -44.95
C PRO A 366 -11.28 23.35 -45.01
N ALA A 367 -10.27 22.66 -44.47
CA ALA A 367 -8.91 23.16 -44.46
C ALA A 367 -8.43 23.47 -45.89
N GLN A 368 -7.79 24.64 -46.06
CA GLN A 368 -7.19 25.01 -47.33
C GLN A 368 -5.96 24.14 -47.60
N GLU A 369 -5.55 24.02 -48.87
CA GLU A 369 -4.34 23.28 -49.24
C GLU A 369 -3.12 23.81 -48.46
N GLY A 370 -2.42 22.92 -47.75
CA GLY A 370 -1.29 23.28 -46.89
C GLY A 370 -1.66 23.69 -45.45
N SER A 371 -2.93 23.62 -45.09
CA SER A 371 -3.42 23.82 -43.72
C SER A 371 -4.21 22.59 -43.25
N TRP A 372 -4.66 22.60 -42.00
CA TRP A 372 -5.36 21.49 -41.37
C TRP A 372 -6.46 21.98 -40.43
N ASN A 373 -7.43 21.10 -40.17
CA ASN A 373 -8.44 21.26 -39.14
C ASN A 373 -8.38 20.05 -38.21
N LEU A 374 -8.59 20.27 -36.92
CA LEU A 374 -8.72 19.23 -35.90
C LEU A 374 -10.20 19.06 -35.57
N THR A 375 -10.73 17.85 -35.72
CA THR A 375 -12.10 17.53 -35.30
C THR A 375 -12.11 17.09 -33.85
N LEU A 376 -12.98 17.67 -33.04
CA LEU A 376 -13.23 17.27 -31.66
C LEU A 376 -14.66 16.72 -31.59
N THR A 377 -14.85 15.51 -31.08
CA THR A 377 -16.16 14.85 -30.99
C THR A 377 -16.39 14.38 -29.56
N GLY A 378 -17.54 14.67 -28.96
CA GLY A 378 -17.92 14.20 -27.63
C GLY A 378 -19.42 14.37 -27.42
N GLU A 379 -19.83 15.02 -26.32
CA GLU A 379 -21.23 15.43 -26.08
C GLU A 379 -21.71 16.38 -27.20
N ILE A 380 -20.80 17.27 -27.62
CA ILE A 380 -20.93 18.10 -28.82
C ILE A 380 -19.75 17.83 -29.75
N LYS A 381 -19.80 18.35 -30.97
CA LYS A 381 -18.72 18.30 -31.94
C LYS A 381 -18.25 19.71 -32.29
N ALA A 382 -16.93 19.88 -32.38
CA ALA A 382 -16.29 21.11 -32.80
C ALA A 382 -15.22 20.83 -33.86
N VAL A 383 -14.89 21.83 -34.67
CA VAL A 383 -13.80 21.75 -35.64
C VAL A 383 -12.92 22.97 -35.45
N LEU A 384 -11.69 22.74 -34.99
CA LEU A 384 -10.73 23.80 -34.74
C LEU A 384 -9.80 23.93 -35.94
N SER A 385 -9.76 25.09 -36.58
CA SER A 385 -8.81 25.34 -37.67
C SER A 385 -7.38 25.51 -37.13
N GLN A 386 -6.38 25.27 -37.98
CA GLN A 386 -4.98 25.55 -37.64
C GLN A 386 -4.78 26.96 -37.07
N ALA A 387 -5.41 27.96 -37.69
CA ALA A 387 -5.27 29.36 -37.27
C ALA A 387 -5.82 29.59 -35.85
N GLU A 388 -6.97 29.02 -35.53
CA GLU A 388 -7.57 29.13 -34.18
C GLU A 388 -6.73 28.38 -33.14
N PHE A 389 -6.20 27.21 -33.48
CA PHE A 389 -5.29 26.46 -32.61
C PHE A 389 -4.02 27.26 -32.31
N GLU A 390 -3.38 27.83 -33.34
CA GLU A 390 -2.16 28.63 -33.17
C GLU A 390 -2.42 29.96 -32.43
N GLU A 391 -3.58 30.59 -32.65
CA GLU A 391 -4.00 31.78 -31.89
C GLU A 391 -4.21 31.44 -30.41
N ALA A 392 -4.85 30.32 -30.11
CA ALA A 392 -5.06 29.86 -28.74
C ALA A 392 -3.73 29.60 -28.01
N LEU A 393 -2.74 29.02 -28.69
CA LEU A 393 -1.38 28.82 -28.15
C LEU A 393 -0.63 30.12 -27.88
N ALA A 394 -0.92 31.19 -28.64
CA ALA A 394 -0.30 32.49 -28.47
C ALA A 394 -0.87 33.30 -27.30
N CYS A 395 -1.96 32.83 -26.67
CA CYS A 395 -2.60 33.51 -25.55
C CYS A 395 -1.72 33.48 -24.28
N PRO A 396 -1.22 34.63 -23.78
CA PRO A 396 -0.31 34.67 -22.64
C PRO A 396 -1.01 34.28 -21.33
N ASN A 397 -0.31 33.54 -20.45
CA ASN A 397 -0.78 33.10 -19.13
C ASN A 397 -2.06 32.23 -19.15
N SER A 398 -2.43 31.68 -20.32
CA SER A 398 -3.61 30.83 -20.49
C SER A 398 -3.37 29.37 -20.09
N GLY A 399 -2.11 28.93 -20.06
CA GLY A 399 -1.76 27.51 -19.91
C GLY A 399 -2.03 26.66 -21.17
N HIS A 400 -2.47 27.28 -22.28
CA HIS A 400 -2.76 26.59 -23.54
C HIS A 400 -1.51 26.02 -24.20
N ARG A 401 -0.34 26.63 -23.98
CA ARG A 401 0.92 26.14 -24.53
C ARG A 401 1.72 25.41 -23.47
N GLN A 402 2.05 24.15 -23.76
CA GLN A 402 3.00 23.36 -22.98
C GLN A 402 4.16 22.89 -23.83
N GLU A 403 5.27 22.59 -23.17
CA GLU A 403 6.46 22.02 -23.78
C GLU A 403 6.85 20.72 -23.08
N TRP A 404 7.38 19.78 -23.85
CA TRP A 404 7.96 18.54 -23.35
C TRP A 404 9.21 18.21 -24.15
N THR A 405 10.21 17.64 -23.49
CA THR A 405 11.51 17.31 -24.12
C THR A 405 11.66 15.80 -24.17
N ASP A 406 11.87 15.25 -25.36
CA ASP A 406 12.09 13.82 -25.54
C ASP A 406 13.50 13.37 -25.09
N ALA A 407 13.73 12.06 -25.05
CA ALA A 407 15.00 11.46 -24.64
C ALA A 407 16.17 11.84 -25.56
N GLU A 408 15.87 12.22 -26.81
CA GLU A 408 16.83 12.69 -27.80
C GLU A 408 17.14 14.21 -27.66
N GLY A 409 16.43 14.91 -26.77
CA GLY A 409 16.61 16.33 -26.49
C GLY A 409 15.85 17.27 -27.43
N ASN A 410 14.89 16.77 -28.21
CA ASN A 410 14.00 17.62 -28.99
C ASN A 410 12.89 18.19 -28.12
N VAL A 411 12.60 19.48 -28.31
CA VAL A 411 11.56 20.19 -27.56
C VAL A 411 10.28 20.23 -28.40
N TRP A 412 9.26 19.53 -27.94
CA TRP A 412 7.94 19.52 -28.53
C TRP A 412 7.04 20.53 -27.85
N SER A 413 6.20 21.24 -28.61
CA SER A 413 5.27 22.20 -28.04
C SER A 413 3.90 22.19 -28.71
N GLY A 414 2.86 22.39 -27.92
CA GLY A 414 1.49 22.50 -28.37
C GLY A 414 0.50 22.56 -27.21
N MET A 415 -0.69 21.99 -27.40
CA MET A 415 -1.81 22.15 -26.46
C MET A 415 -2.04 20.91 -25.60
N PRO A 416 -2.26 21.06 -24.28
CA PRO A 416 -2.67 19.94 -23.43
C PRO A 416 -3.95 19.26 -23.92
N LEU A 417 -3.95 17.93 -23.93
CA LEU A 417 -5.08 17.13 -24.40
C LEU A 417 -6.36 17.36 -23.57
N TRP A 418 -6.23 17.64 -22.27
CA TRP A 418 -7.39 17.91 -21.41
C TRP A 418 -8.13 19.20 -21.76
N LEU A 419 -7.44 20.22 -22.30
CA LEU A 419 -8.10 21.44 -22.77
C LEU A 419 -8.93 21.18 -24.04
N LEU A 420 -8.43 20.30 -24.91
CA LEU A 420 -9.14 19.88 -26.13
C LEU A 420 -10.29 18.92 -25.80
N ALA A 421 -10.14 18.06 -24.80
CA ALA A 421 -11.26 17.28 -24.28
C ALA A 421 -12.34 18.19 -23.68
N GLY A 422 -11.93 19.25 -22.95
CA GLY A 422 -12.83 20.26 -22.38
C GLY A 422 -13.60 21.12 -23.37
N TRP A 423 -13.38 20.93 -24.67
CA TRP A 423 -14.18 21.56 -25.71
C TRP A 423 -15.46 20.79 -26.02
N VAL A 424 -15.50 19.49 -25.69
CA VAL A 424 -16.56 18.56 -26.14
C VAL A 424 -16.95 17.54 -25.07
N ASP A 425 -16.42 17.62 -23.85
CA ASP A 425 -16.78 16.73 -22.74
C ASP A 425 -18.17 17.02 -22.17
N ASP A 426 -18.67 18.24 -22.34
CA ASP A 426 -20.06 18.60 -22.16
C ASP A 426 -20.51 19.69 -23.16
N ARG A 427 -21.68 20.31 -22.92
CA ARG A 427 -22.24 21.39 -23.76
C ARG A 427 -21.68 22.79 -23.42
N GLN A 428 -20.59 22.90 -22.66
CA GLN A 428 -19.88 24.14 -22.35
C GLN A 428 -18.48 24.11 -22.98
N PRO A 429 -18.36 24.42 -24.28
CA PRO A 429 -17.07 24.40 -24.95
C PRO A 429 -16.05 25.27 -24.21
N HIS A 430 -14.81 24.79 -24.08
CA HIS A 430 -13.68 25.46 -23.43
C HIS A 430 -13.67 25.34 -21.89
N ALA A 431 -14.66 24.69 -21.27
CA ALA A 431 -14.76 24.50 -19.82
C ALA A 431 -14.59 23.02 -19.43
N PHE A 432 -13.34 22.58 -19.26
CA PHE A 432 -13.05 21.18 -18.91
C PHE A 432 -13.81 20.67 -17.67
N ASN A 433 -14.64 19.65 -17.89
CA ASN A 433 -15.45 18.98 -16.88
C ASN A 433 -14.62 17.93 -16.14
N ALA A 434 -13.77 18.41 -15.23
CA ALA A 434 -12.96 17.56 -14.35
C ALA A 434 -13.77 16.49 -13.56
N PRO A 435 -15.00 16.76 -13.05
CA PRO A 435 -15.84 15.72 -12.48
C PRO A 435 -16.08 14.58 -13.47
N LEU A 436 -16.58 14.89 -14.67
CA LEU A 436 -16.89 13.91 -15.72
C LEU A 436 -15.63 13.15 -16.17
N ALA A 437 -14.50 13.85 -16.30
CA ALA A 437 -13.23 13.22 -16.63
C ALA A 437 -12.74 12.28 -15.55
N THR A 438 -12.95 12.61 -14.27
CA THR A 438 -12.57 11.65 -13.23
C THR A 438 -13.57 10.51 -13.07
N ALA A 439 -14.82 10.80 -13.40
CA ALA A 439 -15.90 9.83 -13.50
C ALA A 439 -15.55 8.72 -14.51
N GLY A 440 -14.79 9.06 -15.54
CA GLY A 440 -14.19 8.10 -16.46
C GLY A 440 -14.99 8.00 -17.77
N TYR A 441 -14.38 8.50 -18.83
CA TYR A 441 -14.72 8.27 -20.22
C TYR A 441 -13.41 7.99 -20.99
N LYS A 442 -13.53 7.59 -22.25
CA LYS A 442 -12.38 7.28 -23.10
C LYS A 442 -12.10 8.44 -24.04
N ILE A 443 -10.82 8.75 -24.23
CA ILE A 443 -10.33 9.75 -25.19
C ILE A 443 -9.61 9.01 -26.31
N LEU A 444 -10.20 9.02 -27.50
CA LEU A 444 -9.63 8.44 -28.70
C LEU A 444 -8.89 9.53 -29.47
N VAL A 445 -7.60 9.35 -29.72
CA VAL A 445 -6.78 10.26 -30.53
C VAL A 445 -6.47 9.57 -31.84
N LYS A 446 -6.91 10.16 -32.96
CA LYS A 446 -6.89 9.50 -34.28
C LYS A 446 -5.97 10.23 -35.25
N GLY A 447 -5.05 9.47 -35.83
CA GLY A 447 -4.20 9.86 -36.94
C GLY A 447 -4.94 9.82 -38.28
N GLY A 448 -4.56 10.68 -39.22
CA GLY A 448 -5.10 10.72 -40.58
C GLY A 448 -4.76 9.48 -41.43
N ASP A 449 -3.85 8.63 -40.94
CA ASP A 449 -3.52 7.31 -41.48
C ASP A 449 -4.48 6.20 -40.98
N GLY A 450 -5.42 6.53 -40.10
CA GLY A 450 -6.37 5.59 -39.50
C GLY A 450 -5.88 4.96 -38.19
N PHE A 451 -4.70 5.31 -37.68
CA PHE A 451 -4.26 4.89 -36.35
C PHE A 451 -5.12 5.55 -35.27
N VAL A 452 -5.48 4.79 -34.23
CA VAL A 452 -6.28 5.29 -33.10
C VAL A 452 -5.65 4.81 -31.80
N ALA A 453 -5.26 5.74 -30.93
CA ALA A 453 -4.88 5.43 -29.55
C ALA A 453 -6.01 5.81 -28.59
N GLU A 454 -6.19 4.99 -27.56
CA GLU A 454 -7.20 5.21 -26.50
C GLU A 454 -6.52 5.58 -25.19
N TYR A 455 -7.02 6.64 -24.55
CA TYR A 455 -6.56 7.10 -23.24
C TYR A 455 -7.74 7.21 -22.27
N SER A 456 -7.49 7.00 -20.98
CA SER A 456 -8.48 7.26 -19.94
C SER A 456 -8.57 8.76 -19.68
N SER A 457 -9.80 9.29 -19.59
CA SER A 457 -10.01 10.67 -19.16
C SER A 457 -9.48 10.93 -17.75
N GLN A 458 -9.35 9.89 -16.93
CA GLN A 458 -8.82 9.99 -15.55
C GLN A 458 -7.32 10.31 -15.55
N ASP A 459 -6.56 9.74 -16.48
CA ASP A 459 -5.12 9.98 -16.61
C ASP A 459 -4.84 11.35 -17.24
N VAL A 460 -5.70 11.75 -18.18
CA VAL A 460 -5.60 13.04 -18.88
C VAL A 460 -6.10 14.21 -18.01
N ALA A 461 -6.95 13.97 -17.02
CA ALA A 461 -7.62 15.02 -16.25
C ALA A 461 -6.63 16.01 -15.60
N ARG A 462 -6.58 17.23 -16.14
CA ARG A 462 -5.68 18.31 -15.71
C ARG A 462 -4.19 17.93 -15.76
N SER A 463 -3.82 16.89 -16.51
CA SER A 463 -2.43 16.50 -16.71
C SER A 463 -1.82 17.19 -17.94
N ASN A 464 -0.61 17.74 -17.79
CA ASN A 464 0.16 18.28 -18.91
C ASN A 464 1.07 17.24 -19.55
N ASP A 465 0.93 15.96 -19.17
CA ASP A 465 1.74 14.85 -19.67
C ASP A 465 1.25 14.36 -21.04
N TYR A 466 0.12 14.89 -21.52
CA TYR A 466 -0.46 14.62 -22.84
C TYR A 466 -0.55 15.94 -23.61
N ILE A 467 0.35 16.15 -24.56
CA ILE A 467 0.47 17.39 -25.33
C ILE A 467 0.23 17.06 -26.80
N LEU A 468 -0.77 17.71 -27.40
CA LEU A 468 -0.96 17.71 -28.83
C LEU A 468 -0.05 18.78 -29.46
N ALA A 469 1.14 18.36 -29.86
CA ALA A 469 2.18 19.21 -30.42
C ALA A 469 1.91 19.60 -31.87
N ASN A 470 2.10 20.88 -32.19
CA ASN A 470 2.14 21.40 -33.57
C ASN A 470 3.55 21.83 -33.99
N GLN A 471 4.52 21.81 -33.06
CA GLN A 471 5.91 22.18 -33.33
C GLN A 471 6.89 21.24 -32.63
N CYS A 472 8.04 21.04 -33.27
CA CYS A 472 9.22 20.39 -32.71
C CYS A 472 10.44 21.29 -32.93
N ASN A 473 11.22 21.54 -31.87
CA ASN A 473 12.35 22.47 -31.84
C ASN A 473 12.02 23.86 -32.38
N GLY A 474 10.81 24.36 -32.06
CA GLY A 474 10.31 25.67 -32.50
C GLY A 474 9.99 25.77 -34.00
N LYS A 475 9.92 24.64 -34.72
CA LYS A 475 9.54 24.57 -36.13
C LYS A 475 8.23 23.81 -36.29
N PRO A 476 7.37 24.18 -37.28
CA PRO A 476 6.21 23.37 -37.64
C PRO A 476 6.59 21.94 -37.98
N LEU A 477 5.68 21.01 -37.73
CA LEU A 477 5.84 19.60 -38.09
C LEU A 477 5.77 19.41 -39.61
N GLU A 478 6.49 18.42 -40.13
CA GLU A 478 6.58 18.10 -41.56
C GLU A 478 6.48 16.58 -41.77
N GLY A 479 6.12 16.14 -42.98
CA GLY A 479 6.07 14.72 -43.34
C GLY A 479 5.02 13.94 -42.56
N GLU A 480 5.37 12.77 -42.04
CA GLU A 480 4.47 11.87 -41.29
C GLU A 480 4.06 12.44 -39.92
N LEU A 481 4.77 13.46 -39.43
CA LEU A 481 4.45 14.18 -38.19
C LEU A 481 3.39 15.27 -38.40
N TRP A 482 3.20 15.73 -39.63
CA TRP A 482 2.23 16.77 -39.94
C TRP A 482 0.81 16.18 -39.95
N PRO A 483 -0.22 16.88 -39.43
CA PRO A 483 -0.17 18.25 -38.90
C PRO A 483 0.09 18.39 -37.40
N LEU A 484 -0.22 17.35 -36.62
CA LEU A 484 -0.19 17.35 -35.15
C LEU A 484 0.30 16.00 -34.63
N CYS A 485 0.99 15.99 -33.49
CA CYS A 485 1.46 14.78 -32.82
C CYS A 485 1.07 14.77 -31.35
N LEU A 486 0.58 13.65 -30.82
CA LEU A 486 0.37 13.51 -29.39
C LEU A 486 1.65 13.00 -28.70
N VAL A 487 2.26 13.83 -27.87
CA VAL A 487 3.54 13.57 -27.18
C VAL A 487 3.41 13.86 -25.67
N GLY A 488 4.48 13.61 -24.90
CA GLY A 488 4.52 13.85 -23.45
C GLY A 488 4.75 12.57 -22.64
N ASP A 489 4.90 12.70 -21.32
CA ASP A 489 5.17 11.56 -20.42
C ASP A 489 4.00 10.55 -20.38
N GLY A 490 2.79 10.98 -20.75
CA GLY A 490 1.62 10.12 -20.87
C GLY A 490 1.79 9.07 -21.98
N PRO A 491 1.91 9.48 -23.26
CA PRO A 491 2.14 8.54 -24.36
C PRO A 491 3.60 8.05 -24.47
N ALA A 492 4.57 8.70 -23.83
CA ALA A 492 6.00 8.38 -23.91
C ALA A 492 6.72 8.54 -22.54
N PRO A 493 6.44 7.70 -21.53
CA PRO A 493 6.91 7.87 -20.15
C PRO A 493 8.43 7.74 -19.96
N ASP A 494 9.14 7.12 -20.89
CA ASP A 494 10.60 7.00 -20.86
C ASP A 494 11.28 8.06 -21.74
N GLY A 495 10.53 9.06 -22.20
CA GLY A 495 11.00 10.09 -23.11
C GLY A 495 11.10 9.61 -24.56
N LYS A 496 10.83 8.33 -24.88
CA LYS A 496 11.01 7.82 -26.25
C LYS A 496 9.69 7.80 -27.00
N LEU A 497 9.66 8.56 -28.09
CA LEU A 497 8.53 8.54 -29.02
C LEU A 497 8.51 7.23 -29.80
N GLY A 498 7.33 6.59 -29.89
CA GLY A 498 7.21 5.21 -30.38
C GLY A 498 5.76 4.81 -30.66
N ASP A 499 5.44 3.53 -30.53
CA ASP A 499 4.17 2.93 -30.96
C ASP A 499 2.91 3.52 -30.26
N ALA A 500 3.07 4.13 -29.08
CA ALA A 500 1.98 4.77 -28.32
C ALA A 500 1.80 6.27 -28.64
N THR A 501 2.68 6.85 -29.47
CA THR A 501 2.61 8.23 -29.94
C THR A 501 1.73 8.28 -31.19
N VAL A 502 0.72 9.15 -31.20
CA VAL A 502 -0.14 9.33 -32.38
C VAL A 502 0.45 10.42 -33.26
N TRP A 503 0.80 10.06 -34.49
CA TRP A 503 1.27 10.99 -35.52
C TRP A 503 0.11 11.44 -36.40
N ASN A 504 0.28 12.57 -37.11
CA ASN A 504 -0.70 13.08 -38.08
C ASN A 504 -2.12 13.16 -37.48
N VAL A 505 -2.26 13.65 -36.25
CA VAL A 505 -3.56 13.69 -35.55
C VAL A 505 -4.54 14.61 -36.28
N VAL A 506 -5.73 14.10 -36.58
CA VAL A 506 -6.81 14.84 -37.27
C VAL A 506 -8.12 14.86 -36.47
N GLU A 507 -8.29 13.95 -35.51
CA GLU A 507 -9.49 13.87 -34.68
C GLU A 507 -9.17 13.47 -33.23
N ILE A 508 -9.88 14.08 -32.28
CA ILE A 508 -10.03 13.61 -30.91
C ILE A 508 -11.50 13.29 -30.66
N ALA A 509 -11.81 12.10 -30.17
CA ALA A 509 -13.17 11.68 -29.88
C ALA A 509 -13.33 11.16 -28.45
N LEU A 510 -14.28 11.69 -27.70
CA LEU A 510 -14.65 11.24 -26.37
C LEU A 510 -15.78 10.22 -26.49
N THR A 511 -15.65 9.09 -25.81
CA THR A 511 -16.67 8.03 -25.82
C THR A 511 -16.95 7.54 -24.41
N SER A 512 -18.12 6.94 -24.19
CA SER A 512 -18.56 6.47 -22.87
C SER A 512 -18.81 7.59 -21.85
N LEU A 513 -19.22 8.78 -22.30
CA LEU A 513 -19.58 9.91 -21.44
C LEU A 513 -20.75 9.58 -20.48
N ASP A 514 -21.63 8.65 -20.86
CA ASP A 514 -22.79 8.20 -20.07
C ASP A 514 -22.50 6.98 -19.16
N ALA A 515 -21.24 6.56 -19.00
CA ALA A 515 -20.95 5.37 -18.21
C ALA A 515 -21.40 5.54 -16.75
N PRO A 516 -22.18 4.59 -16.19
CA PRO A 516 -22.69 4.71 -14.83
C PRO A 516 -21.53 4.78 -13.84
N GLN A 517 -21.54 5.86 -13.05
CA GLN A 517 -20.52 6.11 -12.05
C GLN A 517 -20.54 5.02 -10.98
N THR A 518 -19.44 4.28 -10.87
CA THR A 518 -19.27 3.29 -9.81
C THR A 518 -19.12 4.02 -8.48
N VAL A 519 -19.75 3.50 -7.44
CA VAL A 519 -19.60 4.08 -6.11
C VAL A 519 -18.14 3.86 -5.67
N PRO A 520 -17.41 4.91 -5.28
CA PRO A 520 -16.02 4.76 -4.85
C PRO A 520 -15.94 3.85 -3.61
N GLU A 521 -15.02 2.90 -3.67
CA GLU A 521 -14.67 2.06 -2.53
C GLU A 521 -13.57 2.72 -1.69
N LEU A 522 -13.63 2.48 -0.38
CA LEU A 522 -12.64 2.84 0.61
C LEU A 522 -11.96 1.56 1.09
N ARG A 523 -10.66 1.46 0.86
CA ARG A 523 -9.81 0.37 1.36
C ARG A 523 -9.20 0.77 2.70
N ILE A 524 -9.43 -0.01 3.73
CA ILE A 524 -8.90 0.21 5.09
C ILE A 524 -7.94 -0.92 5.38
N VAL A 525 -6.67 -0.59 5.61
CA VAL A 525 -5.59 -1.58 5.75
C VAL A 525 -4.87 -1.35 7.06
N LYS A 526 -4.72 -2.40 7.86
CA LYS A 526 -3.85 -2.41 9.03
C LYS A 526 -2.53 -3.08 8.69
N TYR A 527 -1.44 -2.39 8.96
CA TYR A 527 -0.08 -2.88 8.79
C TYR A 527 0.54 -3.34 10.12
N GLY A 528 1.40 -4.35 10.02
CA GLY A 528 2.29 -4.81 11.08
C GLY A 528 3.49 -3.88 11.29
N GLU A 529 4.38 -4.25 12.21
CA GLU A 529 5.50 -3.40 12.66
C GLU A 529 6.50 -3.04 11.55
N ASP A 530 6.60 -3.87 10.52
CA ASP A 530 7.47 -3.66 9.36
C ASP A 530 6.94 -2.61 8.37
N GLY A 531 5.74 -2.08 8.62
CA GLY A 531 5.04 -1.12 7.77
C GLY A 531 4.62 -1.68 6.41
N LYS A 532 4.72 -3.00 6.20
CA LYS A 532 4.51 -3.68 4.91
C LYS A 532 3.55 -4.85 4.99
N THR A 533 3.65 -5.66 6.05
CA THR A 533 2.79 -6.82 6.26
C THR A 533 1.38 -6.35 6.58
N ILE A 534 0.41 -6.74 5.75
CA ILE A 534 -1.01 -6.48 6.01
C ILE A 534 -1.49 -7.51 7.04
N ILE A 535 -1.95 -7.03 8.19
CA ILE A 535 -2.46 -7.89 9.27
C ILE A 535 -3.99 -7.93 9.32
N ALA A 536 -4.66 -6.91 8.79
CA ALA A 536 -6.11 -6.87 8.61
C ALA A 536 -6.47 -5.90 7.48
N GLU A 537 -7.56 -6.18 6.78
CA GLU A 537 -8.03 -5.35 5.67
C GLU A 537 -9.55 -5.39 5.58
N LYS A 538 -10.14 -4.26 5.19
CA LYS A 538 -11.57 -4.15 4.90
C LYS A 538 -11.79 -3.18 3.74
N VAL A 539 -12.67 -3.55 2.82
CA VAL A 539 -13.17 -2.65 1.77
C VAL A 539 -14.64 -2.33 2.02
N VAL A 540 -15.00 -1.06 1.96
CA VAL A 540 -16.37 -0.55 2.18
C VAL A 540 -16.69 0.56 1.18
N ASP A 541 -17.97 0.78 0.90
CA ASP A 541 -18.45 1.97 0.19
C ASP A 541 -19.31 2.83 1.13
N TYR A 542 -19.73 4.03 0.68
CA TYR A 542 -20.56 4.88 1.53
C TYR A 542 -21.93 4.28 1.85
N LYS A 543 -22.48 3.44 0.97
CA LYS A 543 -23.77 2.78 1.17
C LYS A 543 -23.67 1.81 2.34
N TRP A 544 -22.59 1.04 2.40
CA TRP A 544 -22.25 0.16 3.49
C TRP A 544 -21.98 0.95 4.77
N MET A 545 -21.13 1.99 4.71
CA MET A 545 -20.81 2.81 5.89
C MET A 545 -22.08 3.40 6.51
N ARG A 546 -22.93 4.03 5.71
CA ARG A 546 -24.21 4.61 6.15
C ARG A 546 -25.15 3.57 6.77
N ALA A 547 -25.11 2.33 6.29
CA ALA A 547 -25.98 1.26 6.78
C ALA A 547 -25.46 0.60 8.06
N ASN A 548 -24.16 0.67 8.35
CA ASN A 548 -23.51 -0.13 9.40
C ASN A 548 -22.80 0.70 10.48
N LEU A 549 -22.50 1.98 10.23
CA LEU A 549 -21.78 2.86 11.15
C LEU A 549 -22.61 4.13 11.44
N GLU A 550 -22.26 4.82 12.52
CA GLU A 550 -22.90 6.09 12.88
C GLU A 550 -22.62 7.15 11.80
N VAL A 551 -23.67 7.86 11.39
CA VAL A 551 -23.56 8.97 10.44
C VAL A 551 -23.33 10.25 11.24
N ILE A 552 -22.21 10.90 10.98
CA ILE A 552 -21.83 12.19 11.60
C ILE A 552 -22.17 13.33 10.65
N GLY A 553 -22.70 14.41 11.20
CA GLY A 553 -23.29 15.51 10.44
C GLY A 553 -24.75 15.24 10.07
N ASP A 554 -25.51 16.31 9.88
CA ASP A 554 -26.95 16.25 9.57
C ASP A 554 -27.27 16.65 8.12
N GLY A 555 -26.23 16.90 7.33
CA GLY A 555 -26.33 17.41 5.96
C GLY A 555 -26.90 18.82 5.86
N LYS A 556 -26.94 19.58 6.96
CA LYS A 556 -27.40 20.98 6.99
C LYS A 556 -26.39 21.90 7.66
N THR A 557 -25.70 21.40 8.67
CA THR A 557 -24.66 22.11 9.42
C THR A 557 -23.43 22.28 8.55
N VAL A 558 -23.05 23.53 8.28
CA VAL A 558 -21.91 23.87 7.42
C VAL A 558 -20.64 23.92 8.27
N TYR A 559 -19.74 22.95 8.06
CA TYR A 559 -18.42 22.93 8.67
C TYR A 559 -17.44 23.68 7.77
N LYS A 560 -16.57 24.49 8.39
CA LYS A 560 -15.69 25.42 7.68
C LYS A 560 -14.24 25.22 8.05
N PHE A 561 -13.37 25.38 7.06
CA PHE A 561 -11.92 25.51 7.28
C PHE A 561 -11.48 26.89 6.82
N GLU A 562 -10.72 27.54 7.68
CA GLU A 562 -10.16 28.85 7.39
C GLU A 562 -9.19 28.81 6.19
N GLY A 563 -9.22 29.87 5.37
CA GLY A 563 -8.16 30.16 4.43
C GLY A 563 -6.87 30.60 5.13
N ILE A 564 -5.80 30.80 4.37
CA ILE A 564 -4.59 31.43 4.91
C ILE A 564 -4.91 32.87 5.33
N THR A 565 -4.25 33.38 6.37
CA THR A 565 -4.57 34.69 6.94
C THR A 565 -4.30 35.86 5.98
N ASN A 566 -3.37 35.68 5.02
CA ASN A 566 -2.81 36.74 4.17
C ASN A 566 -2.21 37.93 4.96
N ASP A 567 -1.95 37.75 6.26
CA ASP A 567 -1.26 38.73 7.09
C ASP A 567 0.13 38.20 7.47
N PRO A 568 1.22 38.74 6.89
CA PRO A 568 2.57 38.29 7.22
C PRO A 568 3.00 38.60 8.66
N ASN A 569 2.26 39.45 9.39
CA ASN A 569 2.55 39.77 10.79
C ASN A 569 1.73 38.93 11.77
N ASP A 570 0.69 38.24 11.29
CA ASP A 570 -0.15 37.34 12.08
C ASP A 570 -0.56 36.14 11.23
N VAL A 571 0.37 35.20 11.08
CA VAL A 571 0.18 34.01 10.24
C VAL A 571 -0.72 32.96 10.90
N TRP A 572 -0.93 33.06 12.21
CA TRP A 572 -1.66 32.07 13.00
C TRP A 572 -3.06 32.53 13.40
N ASP A 573 -3.33 33.83 13.40
CA ASP A 573 -4.61 34.42 13.82
C ASP A 573 -5.10 33.81 15.15
N ALA A 574 -4.28 33.92 16.20
CA ALA A 574 -4.58 33.35 17.52
C ALA A 574 -5.85 33.92 18.18
N ALA A 575 -6.37 35.02 17.63
CA ALA A 575 -7.62 35.64 18.04
C ALA A 575 -8.84 35.09 17.28
N GLU A 576 -8.64 34.16 16.34
CA GLU A 576 -9.67 33.46 15.56
C GLU A 576 -10.64 34.46 14.89
N THR A 577 -10.07 35.46 14.22
CA THR A 577 -10.80 36.51 13.51
C THR A 577 -11.11 36.16 12.05
N TYR A 578 -10.45 35.13 11.52
CA TYR A 578 -10.58 34.54 10.18
C TYR A 578 -10.37 35.56 9.04
N PRO A 579 -9.27 36.33 9.03
CA PRO A 579 -9.06 37.43 8.08
C PRO A 579 -8.98 36.94 6.63
N GLY A 580 -8.58 35.69 6.42
CA GLY A 580 -8.54 35.02 5.11
C GLY A 580 -9.90 34.49 4.62
N GLY A 581 -10.94 34.57 5.44
CA GLY A 581 -12.22 33.91 5.19
C GLY A 581 -12.13 32.39 5.24
N PHE A 582 -13.08 31.70 4.61
CA PHE A 582 -13.17 30.24 4.62
C PHE A 582 -12.90 29.67 3.24
N LYS A 583 -11.94 28.76 3.13
CA LYS A 583 -11.59 28.09 1.87
C LYS A 583 -12.48 26.88 1.61
N ILE A 584 -12.99 26.26 2.67
CA ILE A 584 -13.88 25.10 2.62
C ILE A 584 -15.08 25.44 3.50
N ALA A 585 -16.28 25.21 2.98
CA ALA A 585 -17.53 25.47 3.68
C ALA A 585 -18.63 24.61 3.06
N ASN A 586 -18.87 23.43 3.64
CA ASN A 586 -19.86 22.49 3.12
C ASN A 586 -20.72 21.93 4.25
N ALA A 587 -22.00 21.70 3.98
CA ALA A 587 -22.81 20.86 4.83
C ALA A 587 -22.48 19.40 4.53
N VAL A 588 -22.09 18.61 5.53
CA VAL A 588 -21.55 17.25 5.29
C VAL A 588 -22.30 16.16 6.06
N MET A 589 -22.23 14.95 5.52
CA MET A 589 -22.46 13.71 6.26
C MET A 589 -21.28 12.76 6.01
N GLY A 590 -20.85 12.07 7.06
CA GLY A 590 -19.68 11.21 7.01
C GLY A 590 -19.66 10.14 8.08
N THR A 591 -18.52 9.47 8.18
CA THR A 591 -18.24 8.42 9.17
C THR A 591 -17.02 8.82 9.99
N ARG A 592 -17.00 8.60 11.32
CA ARG A 592 -15.80 8.87 12.12
C ARG A 592 -14.62 8.01 11.64
N LEU A 593 -13.45 8.62 11.51
CA LEU A 593 -12.22 7.87 11.20
C LEU A 593 -11.91 6.83 12.26
N ARG A 594 -12.23 7.11 13.53
CA ARG A 594 -12.13 6.13 14.62
C ARG A 594 -12.89 4.84 14.30
N ASP A 595 -14.17 4.96 13.94
CA ASP A 595 -15.02 3.81 13.65
C ASP A 595 -14.52 3.01 12.44
N LEU A 596 -13.96 3.71 11.45
CA LEU A 596 -13.31 3.08 10.29
C LEU A 596 -12.04 2.31 10.69
N CYS A 597 -11.21 2.87 11.57
CA CYS A 597 -10.04 2.18 12.10
C CYS A 597 -10.42 0.91 12.88
N GLU A 598 -11.51 0.94 13.65
CA GLU A 598 -11.98 -0.22 14.42
C GLU A 598 -12.38 -1.42 13.53
N LEU A 599 -12.76 -1.19 12.26
CA LEU A 599 -13.05 -2.27 11.32
C LEU A 599 -11.85 -3.19 11.04
N VAL A 600 -10.63 -2.69 11.25
CA VAL A 600 -9.38 -3.45 11.12
C VAL A 600 -8.66 -3.64 12.46
N GLY A 601 -9.36 -3.42 13.58
CA GLY A 601 -8.84 -3.62 14.93
C GLY A 601 -8.16 -2.40 15.55
N GLY A 602 -8.50 -1.19 15.09
CA GLY A 602 -8.10 0.09 15.70
C GLY A 602 -6.66 0.51 15.42
N MET A 603 -6.33 1.75 15.79
CA MET A 603 -4.95 2.27 15.77
C MET A 603 -4.22 1.93 17.07
N GLY A 604 -2.89 1.76 17.01
CA GLY A 604 -2.05 1.73 18.20
C GLY A 604 -1.86 3.13 18.79
N ALA A 605 -1.85 3.28 20.12
CA ALA A 605 -1.54 4.56 20.75
C ALA A 605 -0.12 5.03 20.37
N GLY A 606 -0.01 6.27 19.90
CA GLY A 606 1.26 6.83 19.40
C GLY A 606 1.56 6.54 17.92
N THR A 607 0.69 5.85 17.19
CA THR A 607 0.82 5.74 15.73
C THR A 607 0.15 6.92 15.01
N GLU A 608 0.25 6.94 13.69
CA GLU A 608 -0.51 7.83 12.81
C GLU A 608 -1.39 7.03 11.85
N ILE A 609 -2.39 7.69 11.27
CA ILE A 609 -3.15 7.17 10.13
C ILE A 609 -2.69 7.92 8.88
N VAL A 610 -2.56 7.20 7.76
CA VAL A 610 -2.31 7.80 6.45
C VAL A 610 -3.60 7.71 5.64
N LEU A 611 -4.14 8.87 5.26
CA LEU A 611 -5.23 8.99 4.32
C LEU A 611 -4.64 9.19 2.93
N VAL A 612 -4.91 8.25 2.02
CA VAL A 612 -4.38 8.25 0.66
C VAL A 612 -5.51 8.61 -0.29
N ALA A 613 -5.30 9.67 -1.06
CA ALA A 613 -6.18 10.12 -2.11
C ALA A 613 -5.90 9.38 -3.43
N ARG A 614 -6.90 9.34 -4.32
CA ARG A 614 -6.78 8.70 -5.64
C ARG A 614 -5.67 9.28 -6.53
N ASP A 615 -5.29 10.53 -6.31
CA ASP A 615 -4.21 11.23 -7.03
C ASP A 615 -2.83 10.98 -6.41
N GLY A 616 -2.75 10.09 -5.42
CA GLY A 616 -1.53 9.76 -4.69
C GLY A 616 -1.18 10.74 -3.57
N TYR A 617 -1.97 11.81 -3.35
CA TYR A 617 -1.75 12.71 -2.23
C TYR A 617 -1.99 11.99 -0.89
N GLU A 618 -1.07 12.17 0.06
CA GLU A 618 -1.17 11.60 1.40
C GLU A 618 -1.34 12.70 2.45
N THR A 619 -2.28 12.51 3.37
CA THR A 619 -2.38 13.30 4.60
C THR A 619 -2.24 12.39 5.81
N ARG A 620 -1.51 12.86 6.82
CA ARG A 620 -1.20 12.09 8.03
C ARG A 620 -1.83 12.76 9.23
N LEU A 621 -2.47 11.97 10.10
CA LEU A 621 -3.01 12.45 11.37
C LEU A 621 -2.50 11.60 12.53
N PRO A 622 -2.13 12.20 13.66
CA PRO A 622 -1.69 11.47 14.84
C PRO A 622 -2.85 10.71 15.49
N TYR A 623 -2.52 9.69 16.28
CA TYR A 623 -3.49 8.98 17.12
C TYR A 623 -4.40 9.91 17.92
N SER A 624 -3.86 10.99 18.50
CA SER A 624 -4.62 11.97 19.29
C SER A 624 -5.64 12.78 18.48
N SER A 625 -5.52 12.85 17.16
CA SER A 625 -6.53 13.48 16.30
C SER A 625 -7.70 12.53 16.00
N ILE A 626 -7.47 11.21 16.05
CA ILE A 626 -8.49 10.18 15.76
C ILE A 626 -9.15 9.65 17.04
N TYR A 627 -8.38 9.57 18.13
CA TYR A 627 -8.80 9.19 19.48
C TYR A 627 -8.51 10.36 20.42
N PRO A 628 -9.24 11.49 20.26
CA PRO A 628 -8.95 12.72 20.98
C PRO A 628 -9.25 12.60 22.48
N ASP A 629 -8.39 13.24 23.27
CA ASP A 629 -8.71 13.59 24.65
C ASP A 629 -9.70 14.77 24.69
N PRO A 630 -10.28 15.11 25.86
CA PRO A 630 -11.29 16.16 25.95
C PRO A 630 -10.84 17.54 25.45
N SER A 631 -9.55 17.87 25.52
CA SER A 631 -9.02 19.17 25.06
C SER A 631 -8.94 19.23 23.53
N VAL A 632 -8.47 18.16 22.89
CA VAL A 632 -8.47 18.04 21.43
C VAL A 632 -9.90 17.96 20.91
N GLN A 633 -10.77 17.16 21.55
CA GLN A 633 -12.17 17.03 21.15
C GLN A 633 -12.92 18.37 21.21
N ALA A 634 -12.62 19.22 22.20
CA ALA A 634 -13.31 20.51 22.35
C ALA A 634 -13.03 21.49 21.18
N ARG A 635 -11.83 21.42 20.57
CA ARG A 635 -11.40 22.32 19.47
C ARG A 635 -11.46 21.70 18.09
N GLN A 636 -11.23 20.40 17.98
CA GLN A 636 -11.24 19.68 16.69
C GLN A 636 -12.60 19.00 16.44
N GLY A 637 -13.26 18.54 17.49
CA GLY A 637 -14.36 17.60 17.37
C GLY A 637 -13.91 16.26 16.75
N ASP A 638 -14.87 15.53 16.18
CA ASP A 638 -14.58 14.26 15.52
C ASP A 638 -13.89 14.50 14.18
N ALA A 639 -12.82 13.74 13.92
CA ALA A 639 -12.27 13.57 12.58
C ALA A 639 -13.16 12.58 11.80
N ILE A 640 -13.75 13.04 10.69
CA ILE A 640 -14.68 12.25 9.88
C ILE A 640 -14.19 12.16 8.44
N LEU A 641 -14.53 11.04 7.79
CA LEU A 641 -14.50 10.93 6.34
C LEU A 641 -15.90 11.19 5.80
N ALA A 642 -16.11 12.39 5.24
CA ALA A 642 -17.35 12.76 4.58
C ALA A 642 -17.49 12.02 3.27
N TRP A 643 -18.69 11.48 2.99
CA TRP A 643 -19.06 10.83 1.74
C TRP A 643 -20.28 11.49 1.07
N TRP A 644 -20.77 12.57 1.67
CA TRP A 644 -21.82 13.42 1.15
C TRP A 644 -21.54 14.87 1.53
N ALA A 645 -21.81 15.77 0.59
CA ALA A 645 -21.85 17.20 0.87
C ALA A 645 -22.85 17.94 -0.02
N ASP A 646 -23.47 18.98 0.54
CA ASP A 646 -24.31 19.95 -0.18
C ASP A 646 -25.33 19.33 -1.15
N GLY A 647 -26.02 18.27 -0.70
CA GLY A 647 -27.07 17.61 -1.48
C GLY A 647 -26.59 16.39 -2.26
N LYS A 648 -25.28 16.15 -2.38
CA LYS A 648 -24.71 15.12 -3.28
C LYS A 648 -23.96 14.05 -2.51
N PHE A 649 -24.18 12.79 -2.87
CA PHE A 649 -23.36 11.66 -2.42
C PHE A 649 -22.15 11.50 -3.34
N VAL A 650 -21.07 10.88 -2.87
CA VAL A 650 -20.09 10.30 -3.81
C VAL A 650 -20.77 9.22 -4.67
N PRO A 651 -20.47 9.09 -5.97
CA PRO A 651 -19.49 9.84 -6.76
C PRO A 651 -19.96 11.21 -7.31
N GLU A 652 -21.23 11.58 -7.15
CA GLU A 652 -21.79 12.86 -7.66
C GLU A 652 -21.16 14.09 -7.00
N TRP A 653 -20.66 13.95 -5.77
CA TRP A 653 -19.89 14.97 -5.08
C TRP A 653 -18.44 15.01 -5.58
N ILE A 654 -18.06 16.13 -6.24
CA ILE A 654 -16.79 16.31 -6.95
C ILE A 654 -15.54 16.09 -6.08
N ASP A 655 -15.61 16.38 -4.78
CA ASP A 655 -14.47 16.21 -3.87
C ASP A 655 -14.29 14.75 -3.43
N GLY A 656 -15.15 13.82 -3.88
CA GLY A 656 -15.09 12.42 -3.46
C GLY A 656 -15.22 12.30 -1.94
N MET A 657 -14.66 11.22 -1.37
CA MET A 657 -14.59 11.13 0.09
C MET A 657 -13.54 12.12 0.62
N ARG A 658 -13.89 12.94 1.60
CA ARG A 658 -13.06 14.06 2.07
C ARG A 658 -12.97 14.13 3.59
N LEU A 659 -11.79 14.45 4.10
CA LEU A 659 -11.55 14.63 5.54
C LEU A 659 -12.18 15.92 6.07
N TYR A 660 -12.95 15.82 7.14
CA TYR A 660 -13.51 16.95 7.91
C TYR A 660 -13.24 16.80 9.39
N PHE A 661 -13.16 17.95 10.08
CA PHE A 661 -13.24 18.06 11.53
C PHE A 661 -14.59 18.66 11.91
N THR A 662 -15.12 18.29 13.07
CA THR A 662 -16.49 18.64 13.47
C THR A 662 -16.55 19.38 14.81
N PRO A 663 -15.84 20.52 14.95
CA PRO A 663 -15.85 21.29 16.19
C PRO A 663 -17.23 21.85 16.52
N GLU A 664 -17.46 22.15 17.80
CA GLU A 664 -18.77 22.61 18.29
C GLU A 664 -19.22 23.94 17.68
N ASP A 665 -18.28 24.83 17.36
CA ASP A 665 -18.54 26.11 16.69
C ASP A 665 -18.57 26.01 15.16
N HIS A 666 -18.32 24.81 14.63
CA HIS A 666 -18.32 24.44 13.22
C HIS A 666 -17.23 25.11 12.37
N VAL A 667 -16.20 25.66 13.00
CA VAL A 667 -15.05 26.28 12.34
C VAL A 667 -13.76 25.63 12.82
N TYR A 668 -12.94 25.16 11.90
CA TYR A 668 -11.59 24.68 12.20
C TYR A 668 -10.57 25.67 11.61
N GLY A 669 -10.01 26.52 12.47
CA GLY A 669 -9.09 27.60 12.09
C GLY A 669 -7.60 27.24 12.14
N GLN A 670 -6.73 28.19 11.81
CA GLN A 670 -5.28 27.98 11.96
C GLN A 670 -4.90 27.73 13.42
N TRP A 671 -5.53 28.44 14.35
CA TRP A 671 -5.26 28.28 15.77
C TRP A 671 -5.77 26.94 16.34
N ASP A 672 -6.88 26.40 15.83
CA ASP A 672 -7.30 25.04 16.21
C ASP A 672 -6.28 24.00 15.77
N MET A 673 -5.74 24.11 14.55
CA MET A 673 -4.64 23.26 14.09
C MET A 673 -3.41 23.38 14.99
N HIS A 674 -3.04 24.60 15.41
CA HIS A 674 -1.93 24.86 16.33
C HIS A 674 -2.12 24.14 17.68
N GLU A 675 -3.32 24.22 18.26
CA GLU A 675 -3.59 23.70 19.60
C GLU A 675 -3.87 22.19 19.62
N THR A 676 -4.30 21.61 18.50
CA THR A 676 -4.78 20.22 18.46
C THR A 676 -3.82 19.25 17.78
N LEU A 677 -2.89 19.73 16.94
CA LEU A 677 -1.92 18.91 16.24
C LEU A 677 -0.47 19.26 16.62
N PRO A 678 0.42 18.26 16.77
CA PRO A 678 1.86 18.51 16.86
C PRO A 678 2.41 19.17 15.59
N GLU A 679 3.47 19.97 15.72
CA GLU A 679 4.04 20.78 14.62
C GLU A 679 4.36 19.98 13.35
N GLN A 680 4.82 18.74 13.48
CA GLN A 680 5.14 17.87 12.34
C GLN A 680 3.92 17.51 11.46
N TYR A 681 2.69 17.69 11.97
CA TYR A 681 1.44 17.45 11.27
C TYR A 681 0.80 18.74 10.75
N TRP A 682 1.41 19.91 10.99
CA TRP A 682 0.90 21.15 10.45
C TRP A 682 1.08 21.21 8.94
N HIS A 683 0.05 21.71 8.26
CA HIS A 683 0.11 21.96 6.83
C HIS A 683 0.42 23.44 6.57
N TYR A 684 1.32 23.70 5.63
CA TYR A 684 1.73 25.04 5.26
C TYR A 684 1.49 25.32 3.77
N TYR A 685 1.20 26.57 3.46
CA TYR A 685 1.11 27.11 2.11
C TYR A 685 2.13 28.25 1.95
N TYR A 686 2.95 28.18 0.91
CA TYR A 686 4.00 29.17 0.67
C TYR A 686 3.56 30.17 -0.39
N ALA A 687 3.52 31.45 -0.04
CA ALA A 687 3.20 32.54 -0.96
C ALA A 687 3.98 33.80 -0.61
N ASP A 688 4.48 34.50 -1.64
CA ASP A 688 5.20 35.78 -1.52
C ASP A 688 6.36 35.78 -0.51
N GLY A 689 7.03 34.63 -0.35
CA GLY A 689 8.15 34.47 0.58
C GLY A 689 7.75 34.26 2.05
N VAL A 690 6.46 34.05 2.31
CA VAL A 690 5.91 33.79 3.65
C VAL A 690 5.31 32.39 3.68
N GLN A 691 5.54 31.68 4.79
CA GLN A 691 5.01 30.36 5.05
C GLN A 691 3.76 30.50 5.94
N TYR A 692 2.58 30.37 5.35
CA TYR A 692 1.31 30.48 6.07
C TYR A 692 0.83 29.10 6.53
N PRO A 693 0.48 28.91 7.81
CA PRO A 693 -0.37 27.80 8.25
C PRO A 693 -1.63 27.71 7.38
N SER A 694 -2.03 26.49 7.04
CA SER A 694 -3.19 26.23 6.19
C SER A 694 -3.92 24.97 6.65
N CYS A 695 -4.79 25.10 7.65
CA CYS A 695 -5.67 24.05 8.15
C CYS A 695 -6.55 23.46 7.03
N ALA A 696 -6.99 24.26 6.06
CA ALA A 696 -7.72 23.79 4.88
C ALA A 696 -6.90 22.81 4.01
N GLY A 697 -5.58 22.84 4.12
CA GLY A 697 -4.68 21.89 3.47
C GLY A 697 -4.71 20.49 4.10
N LEU A 698 -5.15 20.37 5.36
CA LEU A 698 -5.37 19.07 6.01
C LEU A 698 -6.62 18.36 5.49
N SER A 699 -7.60 19.09 4.95
CA SER A 699 -8.85 18.52 4.44
C SER A 699 -8.66 17.90 3.05
N ALA A 700 -7.94 16.78 3.01
CA ALA A 700 -7.68 16.01 1.81
C ALA A 700 -8.97 15.42 1.22
N LYS A 701 -9.09 15.55 -0.10
CA LYS A 701 -10.22 15.09 -0.92
C LYS A 701 -9.85 13.81 -1.67
N TRP A 702 -10.85 13.13 -2.21
CA TRP A 702 -10.70 11.90 -3.01
C TRP A 702 -10.02 10.74 -2.28
N ILE A 703 -10.21 10.62 -0.97
CA ILE A 703 -9.64 9.54 -0.17
C ILE A 703 -10.20 8.19 -0.63
N THR A 704 -9.31 7.26 -0.96
CA THR A 704 -9.63 5.89 -1.40
C THR A 704 -9.00 4.83 -0.50
N GLU A 705 -7.96 5.18 0.27
CA GLU A 705 -7.32 4.24 1.19
C GLU A 705 -6.98 4.88 2.55
N LEU A 706 -7.19 4.11 3.62
CA LEU A 706 -6.74 4.40 4.98
C LEU A 706 -5.70 3.37 5.40
N ARG A 707 -4.49 3.83 5.74
CA ARG A 707 -3.44 2.97 6.31
C ARG A 707 -3.35 3.19 7.80
N VAL A 708 -3.55 2.11 8.55
CA VAL A 708 -3.57 2.06 10.01
C VAL A 708 -2.37 1.24 10.48
N TYR A 709 -1.70 1.68 11.55
CA TYR A 709 -0.53 0.98 12.10
C TYR A 709 -0.81 0.50 13.52
N SER A 710 -0.24 -0.67 13.86
CA SER A 710 -0.43 -1.33 15.16
C SER A 710 0.55 -0.85 16.22
N VAL A 711 1.76 -0.48 15.78
CA VAL A 711 2.85 0.09 16.58
C VAL A 711 3.61 1.09 15.71
N PRO A 712 4.28 2.10 16.28
CA PRO A 712 5.10 3.02 15.49
C PRO A 712 6.30 2.27 14.93
N GLN A 713 6.65 2.52 13.67
CA GLN A 713 7.79 1.87 13.01
C GLN A 713 9.10 2.26 13.72
N GLY A 714 9.80 1.30 14.31
CA GLY A 714 11.08 1.53 15.00
C GLY A 714 11.00 2.06 16.44
N ASP A 715 9.83 2.05 17.08
CA ASP A 715 9.69 2.53 18.46
C ASP A 715 10.02 1.48 19.52
N TRP A 716 10.70 1.93 20.57
CA TRP A 716 10.87 1.16 21.80
C TRP A 716 9.62 1.26 22.69
N THR A 717 9.37 0.21 23.46
CA THR A 717 8.34 0.17 24.49
C THR A 717 8.99 -0.10 25.84
N LEU A 718 8.68 0.73 26.83
CA LEU A 718 9.11 0.56 28.21
C LEU A 718 8.00 -0.15 29.01
N LYS A 719 8.31 -1.31 29.56
CA LYS A 719 7.38 -2.07 30.40
C LYS A 719 7.46 -1.65 31.85
N LEU A 720 6.34 -1.29 32.46
CA LEU A 720 6.23 -0.96 33.87
C LEU A 720 5.39 -2.04 34.56
N ASP A 721 5.85 -2.58 35.68
CA ASP A 721 5.14 -3.63 36.42
C ASP A 721 5.30 -3.48 37.93
N GLY A 722 4.24 -3.06 38.61
CA GLY A 722 4.15 -3.03 40.07
C GLY A 722 3.20 -4.06 40.66
N THR A 723 2.77 -5.05 39.87
CA THR A 723 1.80 -6.06 40.33
C THR A 723 2.30 -6.85 41.55
N ALA A 724 3.62 -7.01 41.67
CA ALA A 724 4.25 -7.70 42.80
C ALA A 724 4.06 -6.98 44.15
N ILE A 725 3.84 -5.66 44.15
CA ILE A 725 3.51 -4.86 45.34
C ILE A 725 2.01 -4.50 45.44
N GLY A 726 1.18 -5.07 44.58
CA GLY A 726 -0.26 -4.81 44.53
C GLY A 726 -0.67 -3.63 43.65
N GLY A 727 0.24 -3.12 42.82
CA GLY A 727 -0.04 -2.08 41.83
C GLY A 727 -0.40 -2.63 40.45
N LEU A 728 -0.15 -1.84 39.40
CA LEU A 728 -0.59 -2.12 38.03
C LEU A 728 0.54 -2.62 37.13
N GLN A 729 0.16 -3.08 35.93
CA GLN A 729 1.09 -3.30 34.82
C GLN A 729 0.73 -2.33 33.69
N TYR A 730 1.73 -1.71 33.09
CA TYR A 730 1.54 -0.73 32.03
C TYR A 730 2.67 -0.80 30.99
N GLU A 731 2.36 -0.48 29.73
CA GLU A 731 3.37 -0.35 28.68
C GLU A 731 3.40 1.09 28.17
N VAL A 732 4.57 1.71 28.22
CA VAL A 732 4.81 3.09 27.79
C VAL A 732 5.52 3.08 26.44
N SER A 733 4.85 3.56 25.39
CA SER A 733 5.50 3.75 24.09
C SER A 733 6.42 4.96 24.12
N LYS A 734 7.48 4.97 23.28
CA LYS A 734 8.36 6.14 23.10
C LYS A 734 7.55 7.40 22.83
N THR A 735 6.58 7.33 21.91
CA THR A 735 5.73 8.48 21.60
C THR A 735 4.94 8.99 22.81
N TYR A 736 4.34 8.10 23.63
CA TYR A 736 3.67 8.51 24.87
C TYR A 736 4.64 9.13 25.88
N PHE A 737 5.84 8.55 26.01
CA PHE A 737 6.90 9.07 26.86
C PHE A 737 7.33 10.49 26.44
N GLU A 738 7.53 10.72 25.14
CA GLU A 738 7.92 12.01 24.58
C GLU A 738 6.82 13.07 24.71
N GLN A 739 5.55 12.70 24.52
CA GLN A 739 4.40 13.58 24.77
C GLN A 739 4.32 14.00 26.23
N ALA A 740 4.52 13.06 27.16
CA ALA A 740 4.52 13.36 28.59
C ALA A 740 5.59 14.40 28.95
N LEU A 741 6.78 14.34 28.33
CA LEU A 741 7.86 15.31 28.51
C LEU A 741 7.56 16.70 27.93
N ALA A 742 6.73 16.78 26.89
CA ALA A 742 6.31 18.03 26.25
C ALA A 742 5.11 18.70 26.94
N CYS A 743 4.45 18.01 27.87
CA CYS A 743 3.25 18.50 28.57
C CYS A 743 3.54 19.80 29.36
N GLN A 744 2.86 20.89 28.98
CA GLN A 744 3.02 22.22 29.60
C GLN A 744 2.10 22.48 30.80
N PHE A 745 1.26 21.52 31.20
CA PHE A 745 0.24 21.67 32.25
C PHE A 745 0.79 21.53 33.70
N GLY A 746 1.92 22.18 34.01
CA GLY A 746 2.38 22.40 35.39
C GLY A 746 2.91 21.18 36.17
N ALA A 747 2.88 19.97 35.60
CA ALA A 747 3.29 18.73 36.28
C ALA A 747 4.80 18.41 36.20
N ASN A 748 5.59 19.19 35.44
CA ASN A 748 7.07 19.08 35.34
C ASN A 748 7.57 17.63 35.15
N HIS A 749 7.08 16.92 34.13
CA HIS A 749 7.49 15.54 33.83
C HIS A 749 8.92 15.40 33.28
N LYS A 750 9.60 16.51 32.98
CA LYS A 750 10.95 16.55 32.42
C LYS A 750 11.97 16.97 33.47
N ALA A 751 13.07 16.24 33.55
CA ALA A 751 14.28 16.62 34.30
C ALA A 751 15.51 16.60 33.40
N SER A 752 16.53 17.37 33.79
CA SER A 752 17.79 17.52 33.07
C SER A 752 18.99 17.32 34.01
N TYR A 753 20.05 16.68 33.52
CA TYR A 753 21.30 16.46 34.23
C TYR A 753 22.51 16.65 33.30
N THR A 754 23.49 17.43 33.74
CA THR A 754 24.77 17.60 33.02
C THR A 754 25.84 16.76 33.68
N ASP A 755 26.47 15.85 32.93
CA ASP A 755 27.52 14.99 33.44
C ASP A 755 28.91 15.67 33.48
N ASP A 756 29.88 15.00 34.10
CA ASP A 756 31.26 15.50 34.26
C ASP A 756 32.00 15.74 32.92
N LYS A 757 31.45 15.26 31.80
CA LYS A 757 31.97 15.47 30.44
C LYS A 757 31.27 16.64 29.73
N GLY A 758 30.38 17.34 30.40
CA GLY A 758 29.61 18.45 29.85
C GLY A 758 28.46 18.02 28.94
N ARG A 759 28.06 16.74 28.96
CA ARG A 759 26.92 16.25 28.19
C ARG A 759 25.64 16.49 28.97
N VAL A 760 24.62 17.02 28.32
CA VAL A 760 23.31 17.31 28.90
C VAL A 760 22.37 16.15 28.59
N TRP A 761 21.81 15.51 29.60
CA TRP A 761 20.85 14.43 29.46
C TRP A 761 19.48 14.89 29.94
N GLU A 762 18.42 14.57 29.20
CA GLU A 762 17.06 14.91 29.61
C GLU A 762 16.10 13.73 29.43
N GLY A 763 15.06 13.69 30.27
CA GLY A 763 14.02 12.68 30.23
C GLY A 763 13.14 12.71 31.49
N MET A 764 12.55 11.57 31.83
CA MET A 764 11.55 11.49 32.89
C MET A 764 12.18 11.09 34.24
N PRO A 765 11.89 11.79 35.34
CA PRO A 765 12.21 11.32 36.69
C PRO A 765 11.69 9.90 36.95
N LEU A 766 12.53 9.03 37.49
CA LEU A 766 12.19 7.62 37.74
C LEU A 766 10.97 7.44 38.64
N TRP A 767 10.73 8.36 39.57
CA TRP A 767 9.59 8.31 40.47
C TRP A 767 8.25 8.54 39.79
N LEU A 768 8.21 9.28 38.68
CA LEU A 768 6.99 9.41 37.88
C LEU A 768 6.64 8.06 37.24
N LEU A 769 7.64 7.37 36.67
CA LEU A 769 7.46 6.05 36.07
C LEU A 769 7.09 4.99 37.11
N ALA A 770 7.66 5.04 38.31
CA ALA A 770 7.24 4.16 39.40
C ALA A 770 5.79 4.46 39.84
N GLY A 771 5.40 5.74 39.90
CA GLY A 771 4.05 6.16 40.26
C GLY A 771 2.97 5.76 39.25
N PHE A 772 3.35 5.41 38.01
CA PHE A 772 2.39 4.84 37.05
C PHE A 772 1.90 3.45 37.44
N VAL A 773 2.60 2.74 38.32
CA VAL A 773 2.33 1.32 38.58
C VAL A 773 2.43 0.92 40.05
N ASP A 774 2.71 1.83 40.97
CA ASP A 774 2.82 1.49 42.40
C ASP A 774 1.47 1.29 43.09
N ASP A 775 0.39 1.89 42.57
CA ASP A 775 -1.00 1.60 42.93
C ASP A 775 -2.00 1.80 41.76
N GLU A 776 -3.30 1.99 42.05
CA GLU A 776 -4.36 2.18 41.04
C GLU A 776 -4.44 3.62 40.48
N ASP A 777 -3.74 4.60 41.07
CA ASP A 777 -3.76 6.02 40.67
C ASP A 777 -2.69 6.35 39.63
N LEU A 778 -3.03 6.17 38.36
CA LEU A 778 -2.11 6.35 37.23
C LEU A 778 -1.63 7.79 37.01
N HIS A 779 -2.43 8.82 37.36
CA HIS A 779 -2.20 10.16 36.81
C HIS A 779 -2.78 11.33 37.65
N SER A 780 -2.87 11.23 38.98
CA SER A 780 -3.13 12.39 39.84
C SER A 780 -1.85 13.07 40.37
N ASN A 781 -2.00 14.21 41.07
CA ASN A 781 -0.88 14.84 41.80
C ASN A 781 -0.24 13.90 42.86
N ASN A 782 -0.99 12.88 43.29
CA ASN A 782 -0.59 11.87 44.25
C ASN A 782 -0.29 10.51 43.61
N ALA A 783 -0.22 10.42 42.26
CA ALA A 783 0.01 9.16 41.54
C ALA A 783 1.20 8.37 42.10
N PHE A 784 2.30 9.04 42.43
CA PHE A 784 3.38 8.39 43.19
C PHE A 784 3.02 8.26 44.67
N ASN A 785 2.92 7.02 45.14
CA ASN A 785 2.57 6.66 46.49
C ASN A 785 3.76 6.77 47.45
N ASP A 786 3.98 8.00 47.89
CA ASP A 786 4.92 8.41 48.92
C ASP A 786 4.94 7.51 50.18
N GLN A 787 3.79 6.98 50.62
CA GLN A 787 3.71 6.13 51.81
C GLN A 787 4.21 4.72 51.53
N LEU A 788 3.83 4.15 50.39
CA LEU A 788 4.27 2.83 49.93
C LEU A 788 5.77 2.83 49.66
N ALA A 789 6.28 3.88 49.03
CA ALA A 789 7.70 4.08 48.79
C ALA A 789 8.51 4.21 50.09
N ARG A 790 7.97 4.84 51.14
CA ARG A 790 8.58 4.87 52.50
C ARG A 790 8.48 3.52 53.23
N ALA A 791 7.44 2.73 52.95
CA ALA A 791 7.30 1.39 53.52
C ALA A 791 8.32 0.40 52.92
N GLY A 792 8.76 0.64 51.69
CA GLY A 792 9.91 -0.01 51.07
C GLY A 792 9.53 -1.05 50.02
N TYR A 793 9.99 -0.82 48.79
CA TYR A 793 10.04 -1.77 47.68
C TYR A 793 11.31 -1.52 46.87
N GLN A 794 11.64 -2.43 45.96
CA GLN A 794 12.78 -2.32 45.07
C GLN A 794 12.30 -1.94 43.67
N VAL A 795 12.92 -0.93 43.08
CA VAL A 795 12.72 -0.53 41.68
C VAL A 795 13.80 -1.21 40.85
N VAL A 796 13.43 -2.25 40.11
CA VAL A 796 14.34 -3.04 39.28
C VAL A 796 14.25 -2.58 37.84
N LEU A 797 15.30 -1.94 37.34
CA LEU A 797 15.44 -1.56 35.94
C LEU A 797 16.17 -2.68 35.19
N THR A 798 15.58 -3.16 34.09
CA THR A 798 16.12 -4.24 33.27
C THR A 798 16.41 -3.75 31.85
N ALA A 799 17.64 -3.94 31.40
CA ALA A 799 18.09 -3.65 30.04
C ALA A 799 17.67 -4.76 29.06
N ALA A 800 17.69 -4.44 27.76
CA ALA A 800 17.32 -5.39 26.70
C ALA A 800 18.18 -6.66 26.67
N ASP A 801 19.42 -6.59 27.15
CA ASP A 801 20.35 -7.73 27.29
C ASP A 801 20.13 -8.56 28.58
N GLY A 802 19.14 -8.16 29.41
CA GLY A 802 18.82 -8.81 30.68
C GLY A 802 19.67 -8.34 31.87
N TYR A 803 20.57 -7.36 31.70
CA TYR A 803 21.27 -6.72 32.81
C TYR A 803 20.30 -5.93 33.68
N THR A 804 20.43 -6.00 35.01
CA THR A 804 19.52 -5.34 35.94
C THR A 804 20.23 -4.43 36.93
N VAL A 805 19.63 -3.28 37.22
CA VAL A 805 19.98 -2.40 38.34
C VAL A 805 18.80 -2.29 39.28
N THR A 806 19.06 -2.26 40.58
CA THR A 806 18.04 -2.12 41.62
C THR A 806 18.24 -0.84 42.42
N ILE A 807 17.17 -0.08 42.61
CA ILE A 807 17.13 1.16 43.39
C ILE A 807 16.08 1.03 44.49
N ASP A 808 16.39 1.51 45.69
CA ASP A 808 15.43 1.48 46.80
C ASP A 808 14.33 2.52 46.57
N SER A 809 13.07 2.16 46.80
CA SER A 809 11.94 3.07 46.65
C SER A 809 12.08 4.32 47.50
N ALA A 810 12.76 4.25 48.65
CA ALA A 810 13.01 5.41 49.51
C ALA A 810 13.92 6.45 48.85
N ASP A 811 14.82 6.03 47.95
CA ASP A 811 15.78 6.91 47.29
C ASP A 811 15.16 7.71 46.14
N ILE A 812 14.04 7.24 45.58
CA ILE A 812 13.36 7.91 44.46
C ILE A 812 12.23 8.83 44.90
N ILE A 813 11.85 8.90 46.18
CA ILE A 813 10.68 9.68 46.65
C ILE A 813 10.77 11.14 46.18
N ARG A 814 9.95 11.49 45.18
CA ARG A 814 9.92 12.81 44.53
C ARG A 814 11.31 13.33 44.17
N ASN A 815 12.23 12.42 43.86
CA ASN A 815 13.64 12.70 43.66
C ASN A 815 13.98 12.73 42.17
N THR A 816 14.39 13.89 41.67
CA THR A 816 14.80 14.08 40.26
C THR A 816 16.25 13.69 39.99
N ASP A 817 16.97 13.14 40.98
CA ASP A 817 18.35 12.72 40.81
C ASP A 817 18.51 11.38 40.05
N TYR A 818 17.40 10.71 39.75
CA TYR A 818 17.30 9.52 38.91
C TYR A 818 16.40 9.84 37.71
N ILE A 819 17.00 9.91 36.52
CA ILE A 819 16.33 10.32 35.28
C ILE A 819 16.47 9.18 34.28
N VAL A 820 15.35 8.69 33.76
CA VAL A 820 15.31 7.81 32.60
C VAL A 820 15.35 8.71 31.37
N ALA A 821 16.53 8.88 30.79
CA ALA A 821 16.79 9.81 29.69
C ALA A 821 16.52 9.18 28.33
N ASN A 822 15.85 9.94 27.45
CA ASN A 822 15.66 9.64 26.03
C ASN A 822 16.38 10.65 25.11
N THR A 823 16.93 11.74 25.66
CA THR A 823 17.70 12.72 24.89
C THR A 823 19.10 12.97 25.46
N LEU A 824 20.03 13.30 24.56
CA LEU A 824 21.41 13.68 24.81
C LEU A 824 21.73 14.96 24.02
N ASN A 825 22.17 16.01 24.71
CA ASN A 825 22.50 17.33 24.18
C ASN A 825 21.36 17.97 23.37
N GLY A 826 20.11 17.80 23.83
CA GLY A 826 18.92 18.36 23.19
C GLY A 826 18.43 17.61 21.95
N ALA A 827 19.07 16.48 21.60
CA ALA A 827 18.64 15.58 20.53
C ALA A 827 18.29 14.20 21.10
N PRO A 828 17.42 13.41 20.45
CA PRO A 828 17.19 12.01 20.83
C PRO A 828 18.51 11.21 20.90
N ILE A 829 18.58 10.22 21.79
CA ILE A 829 19.72 9.30 21.82
C ILE A 829 19.78 8.55 20.47
N PRO A 830 20.91 8.56 19.74
CA PRO A 830 21.03 7.88 18.46
C PRO A 830 20.79 6.37 18.56
N GLU A 831 20.07 5.78 17.61
CA GLU A 831 19.69 4.34 17.62
C GLU A 831 20.88 3.38 17.60
N ASP A 832 21.99 3.79 16.99
CA ASP A 832 23.24 3.04 16.94
C ASP A 832 24.09 3.18 18.22
N SER A 833 23.63 3.98 19.18
CA SER A 833 24.29 4.15 20.47
C SER A 833 24.03 2.99 21.42
N GLY A 834 25.05 2.59 22.17
CA GLY A 834 24.88 1.67 23.32
C GLY A 834 24.03 2.25 24.47
N ASP A 835 23.61 3.51 24.36
CA ASP A 835 22.71 4.18 25.31
C ASP A 835 21.24 4.17 24.86
N TRP A 836 20.95 3.77 23.62
CA TRP A 836 19.59 3.67 23.08
C TRP A 836 18.87 2.40 23.58
N PRO A 837 17.55 2.42 23.84
CA PRO A 837 16.66 3.57 23.69
C PRO A 837 16.58 4.52 24.89
N LEU A 838 16.85 4.01 26.08
CA LEU A 838 16.69 4.71 27.35
C LEU A 838 17.89 4.45 28.26
N ARG A 839 18.37 5.49 28.94
CA ARG A 839 19.50 5.40 29.86
C ARG A 839 19.15 6.00 31.22
N LEU A 840 19.52 5.32 32.30
CA LEU A 840 19.42 5.89 33.64
C LEU A 840 20.63 6.80 33.88
N VAL A 841 20.35 8.06 34.21
CA VAL A 841 21.33 9.12 34.48
C VAL A 841 20.88 9.98 35.65
N GLY A 842 21.77 10.83 36.16
CA GLY A 842 21.47 11.80 37.20
C GLY A 842 22.53 11.85 38.31
N PRO A 843 22.50 12.87 39.19
CA PRO A 843 23.48 13.06 40.26
C PRO A 843 23.66 11.88 41.21
N ALA A 844 22.60 11.08 41.42
CA ALA A 844 22.63 9.92 42.30
C ALA A 844 23.11 8.64 41.59
N VAL A 845 23.16 8.63 40.26
CA VAL A 845 23.54 7.46 39.45
C VAL A 845 25.05 7.33 39.36
N LYS A 846 25.59 6.22 39.88
CA LYS A 846 27.05 5.96 39.94
C LYS A 846 27.36 4.50 39.65
N GLY A 847 28.43 4.24 38.89
CA GLY A 847 29.03 2.91 38.74
C GLY A 847 28.00 1.80 38.52
N GLY A 848 27.85 0.90 39.49
CA GLY A 848 26.94 -0.26 39.47
C GLY A 848 25.43 0.04 39.51
N THR A 849 25.02 1.31 39.50
CA THR A 849 23.61 1.73 39.29
C THR A 849 23.39 2.37 37.91
N SER A 850 24.44 2.46 37.08
CA SER A 850 24.32 2.93 35.70
C SER A 850 23.76 1.81 34.83
N ILE A 851 22.70 2.10 34.08
CA ILE A 851 22.10 1.15 33.13
C ILE A 851 21.70 1.88 31.84
N SER A 852 21.99 1.24 30.71
CA SER A 852 21.60 1.65 29.36
C SER A 852 20.58 0.67 28.80
N GLN A 853 19.95 1.02 27.67
CA GLN A 853 19.05 0.15 26.93
C GLN A 853 17.87 -0.38 27.78
N ILE A 854 17.35 0.47 28.67
CA ILE A 854 16.29 0.09 29.61
C ILE A 854 15.05 -0.28 28.81
N SER A 855 14.53 -1.49 29.06
CA SER A 855 13.31 -2.01 28.41
C SER A 855 12.19 -2.27 29.41
N ARG A 856 12.50 -2.37 30.70
CA ARG A 856 11.54 -2.74 31.75
C ARG A 856 11.91 -2.12 33.11
N ILE A 857 10.90 -1.74 33.88
CA ILE A 857 10.99 -1.32 35.28
C ILE A 857 9.95 -2.10 36.09
N GLU A 858 10.41 -2.80 37.13
CA GLU A 858 9.55 -3.63 38.00
C GLU A 858 9.63 -3.13 39.44
N LEU A 859 8.48 -3.06 40.13
CA LEU A 859 8.39 -2.74 41.55
C LEU A 859 8.17 -4.03 42.33
N LEU A 860 9.22 -4.48 42.99
CA LEU A 860 9.21 -5.74 43.75
C LEU A 860 9.15 -5.45 45.25
N PRO A 861 8.40 -6.23 46.05
CA PRO A 861 8.38 -6.06 47.49
C PRO A 861 9.80 -6.05 48.06
N ALA A 862 10.04 -5.30 49.14
CA ALA A 862 11.32 -5.30 49.85
C ALA A 862 11.65 -6.64 50.57
N SER A 863 11.11 -7.76 50.08
CA SER A 863 11.63 -9.09 50.34
C SER A 863 12.84 -9.37 49.45
N GLY A 864 14.01 -8.91 49.92
CA GLY A 864 15.31 -9.39 49.47
C GLY A 864 16.08 -8.42 48.58
N LYS A 865 16.92 -7.58 49.20
CA LYS A 865 18.16 -7.09 48.61
C LYS A 865 18.81 -8.17 47.69
N PRO A 866 19.32 -7.84 46.49
CA PRO A 866 20.42 -8.58 45.90
C PRO A 866 21.67 -8.29 46.74
N GLY A 867 21.74 -8.99 47.86
CA GLY A 867 22.63 -8.68 48.98
C GLY A 867 22.34 -9.60 50.15
N GLY A 868 22.47 -10.90 49.90
CA GLY A 868 22.47 -11.96 50.92
C GLY A 868 21.47 -13.07 50.62
N LEU A 869 21.80 -13.99 49.72
CA LEU A 869 21.20 -15.32 49.73
C LEU A 869 21.35 -15.87 51.16
N THR A 870 20.21 -16.02 51.86
CA THR A 870 20.16 -16.12 53.32
C THR A 870 20.71 -17.44 53.85
N ASP A 871 20.82 -18.43 52.98
CA ASP A 871 21.21 -19.81 53.25
C ASP A 871 22.61 -20.17 52.72
N LEU A 872 23.40 -19.17 52.29
CA LEU A 872 24.77 -19.41 51.84
C LEU A 872 25.82 -19.27 52.94
N ALA A 873 25.56 -18.48 53.98
CA ALA A 873 26.58 -18.13 54.97
C ALA A 873 27.18 -19.39 55.63
N GLY A 874 28.47 -19.63 55.37
CA GLY A 874 29.20 -20.79 55.91
C GLY A 874 29.00 -22.10 55.14
N HIS A 875 28.28 -22.05 54.00
CA HIS A 875 28.16 -23.18 53.08
C HIS A 875 29.44 -23.32 52.23
N TRP A 876 29.94 -24.53 52.04
CA TRP A 876 31.23 -24.77 51.36
C TRP A 876 31.28 -24.31 49.89
N ALA A 877 30.12 -24.20 49.24
CA ALA A 877 29.98 -23.74 47.86
C ALA A 877 29.64 -22.25 47.74
N GLU A 878 29.64 -21.49 48.84
CA GLU A 878 29.22 -20.09 48.89
C GLU A 878 29.90 -19.23 47.81
N ASP A 879 31.24 -19.28 47.73
CA ASP A 879 32.00 -18.47 46.77
C ASP A 879 31.65 -18.80 45.31
N TYR A 880 31.52 -20.09 44.98
CA TYR A 880 31.14 -20.53 43.63
C TYR A 880 29.73 -20.10 43.25
N ILE A 881 28.80 -20.15 44.21
CA ILE A 881 27.42 -19.72 43.99
C ILE A 881 27.36 -18.21 43.78
N ARG A 882 28.05 -17.44 44.63
CA ARG A 882 28.12 -15.98 44.49
C ARG A 882 28.71 -15.57 43.15
N GLU A 883 29.77 -16.23 42.69
CA GLU A 883 30.37 -15.95 41.40
C GLU A 883 29.38 -16.14 40.24
N LEU A 884 28.61 -17.24 40.22
CA LEU A 884 27.62 -17.44 39.16
C LEU A 884 26.44 -16.48 39.26
N VAL A 885 26.06 -16.05 40.46
CA VAL A 885 25.03 -15.03 40.68
C VAL A 885 25.49 -13.67 40.19
N GLU A 886 26.73 -13.28 40.50
CA GLU A 886 27.36 -12.04 40.03
C GLU A 886 27.51 -12.02 38.50
N ARG A 887 27.81 -13.16 37.89
CA ARG A 887 27.84 -13.33 36.42
C ARG A 887 26.44 -13.40 35.79
N GLY A 888 25.38 -13.33 36.59
CA GLY A 888 24.00 -13.45 36.11
C GLY A 888 23.63 -14.84 35.59
N VAL A 889 24.48 -15.87 35.77
CA VAL A 889 24.28 -17.21 35.23
C VAL A 889 23.18 -17.97 35.96
N ILE A 890 23.05 -17.76 37.27
CA ILE A 890 22.06 -18.42 38.13
C ILE A 890 21.49 -17.41 39.13
N SER A 891 20.22 -17.56 39.48
CA SER A 891 19.56 -16.78 40.52
C SER A 891 19.10 -17.66 41.69
N GLY A 892 18.86 -17.01 42.84
CA GLY A 892 18.15 -17.61 43.97
C GLY A 892 16.65 -17.70 43.73
N TYR A 893 15.95 -18.31 44.67
CA TYR A 893 14.50 -18.38 44.68
C TYR A 893 13.89 -17.04 45.15
N PRO A 894 12.62 -16.76 44.81
CA PRO A 894 11.91 -15.56 45.28
C PRO A 894 11.85 -15.41 46.80
N ASP A 895 12.03 -16.50 47.55
CA ASP A 895 12.08 -16.52 49.02
C ASP A 895 13.42 -16.05 49.61
N GLY A 896 14.38 -15.62 48.78
CA GLY A 896 15.69 -15.13 49.20
C GLY A 896 16.70 -16.23 49.57
N THR A 897 16.42 -17.49 49.22
CA THR A 897 17.31 -18.64 49.42
C THR A 897 17.88 -19.14 48.09
N PHE A 898 19.03 -19.83 48.12
CA PHE A 898 19.60 -20.51 46.96
C PHE A 898 19.27 -22.01 46.91
N LYS A 899 19.01 -22.59 48.08
CA LYS A 899 18.80 -24.02 48.35
C LYS A 899 19.99 -24.88 47.89
N PRO A 900 21.22 -24.64 48.41
CA PRO A 900 22.45 -25.26 47.90
C PRO A 900 22.45 -26.79 47.96
N ASP A 901 21.78 -27.38 48.97
CA ASP A 901 21.69 -28.83 49.15
C ASP A 901 20.51 -29.49 48.41
N SER A 902 19.63 -28.69 47.79
CA SER A 902 18.54 -29.24 46.98
C SER A 902 19.07 -29.88 45.70
N LYS A 903 18.38 -30.93 45.25
CA LYS A 903 18.71 -31.59 43.98
C LYS A 903 18.41 -30.64 42.82
N ILE A 904 19.28 -30.66 41.82
CA ILE A 904 19.10 -29.88 40.61
C ILE A 904 18.53 -30.76 39.49
N THR A 905 17.55 -30.24 38.78
CA THR A 905 16.94 -30.93 37.64
C THR A 905 17.86 -30.89 36.41
N ARG A 906 17.62 -31.80 35.46
CA ARG A 906 18.32 -31.83 34.18
C ARG A 906 18.08 -30.53 33.37
N ALA A 907 16.86 -30.00 33.38
CA ALA A 907 16.53 -28.74 32.70
C ALA A 907 17.26 -27.54 33.30
N GLU A 908 17.25 -27.39 34.63
CA GLU A 908 17.99 -26.31 35.31
C GLU A 908 19.49 -26.40 35.03
N PHE A 909 20.08 -27.60 35.06
CA PHE A 909 21.51 -27.76 34.80
C PHE A 909 21.87 -27.41 33.36
N VAL A 910 21.06 -27.80 32.37
CA VAL A 910 21.27 -27.41 30.96
C VAL A 910 21.15 -25.91 30.77
N ALA A 911 20.16 -25.27 31.42
CA ALA A 911 20.00 -23.81 31.35
C ALA A 911 21.22 -23.07 31.90
N ILE A 912 21.76 -23.53 33.04
CA ILE A 912 22.99 -22.99 33.63
C ILE A 912 24.17 -23.16 32.67
N LEU A 913 24.35 -24.34 32.07
CA LEU A 913 25.45 -24.58 31.12
C LEU A 913 25.36 -23.69 29.88
N VAL A 914 24.16 -23.57 29.30
CA VAL A 914 23.96 -22.73 28.11
C VAL A 914 24.29 -21.27 28.42
N LYS A 915 23.80 -20.74 29.54
CA LYS A 915 24.07 -19.36 29.96
C LYS A 915 25.51 -19.13 30.37
N ALA A 916 26.12 -20.06 31.10
CA ALA A 916 27.51 -19.95 31.56
C ALA A 916 28.52 -19.89 30.41
N PHE A 917 28.29 -20.66 29.35
CA PHE A 917 29.23 -20.80 28.24
C PHE A 917 28.85 -19.97 27.00
N GLY A 918 27.79 -19.14 27.07
CA GLY A 918 27.33 -18.31 25.95
C GLY A 918 26.89 -19.16 24.75
N LEU A 919 26.15 -20.24 25.01
CA LEU A 919 25.73 -21.23 24.01
C LEU A 919 24.28 -21.05 23.59
N GLU A 920 23.74 -19.83 23.72
CA GLU A 920 22.35 -19.53 23.38
C GLU A 920 22.05 -19.80 21.89
N GLY A 921 20.79 -20.10 21.61
CA GLY A 921 20.27 -20.32 20.26
C GLY A 921 19.33 -21.52 20.17
N GLN A 922 18.43 -21.45 19.20
CA GLN A 922 17.40 -22.47 18.97
C GLN A 922 18.00 -23.77 18.39
N GLY A 923 17.25 -24.86 18.48
CA GLY A 923 17.61 -26.15 17.87
C GLY A 923 16.38 -26.97 17.54
N ASP A 924 16.44 -27.72 16.44
CA ASP A 924 15.27 -28.47 15.93
C ASP A 924 15.04 -29.80 16.66
N ARG A 925 16.01 -30.23 17.48
CA ARG A 925 15.93 -31.48 18.24
C ARG A 925 15.07 -31.30 19.50
N VAL A 926 13.76 -31.44 19.34
CA VAL A 926 12.77 -31.38 20.42
C VAL A 926 12.41 -32.76 20.97
N PHE A 927 12.12 -32.84 22.27
CA PHE A 927 11.63 -34.05 22.94
C PHE A 927 10.14 -33.88 23.27
N ALA A 928 9.37 -34.96 23.24
CA ALA A 928 7.93 -34.91 23.45
C ALA A 928 7.55 -34.43 24.86
N ASP A 929 8.32 -34.82 25.86
CA ASP A 929 8.12 -34.45 27.27
C ASP A 929 8.62 -33.05 27.63
N THR A 930 9.18 -32.30 26.67
CA THR A 930 9.47 -30.87 26.83
C THR A 930 8.42 -29.98 26.18
N ALA A 931 7.33 -30.55 25.64
CA ALA A 931 6.18 -29.79 25.16
C ALA A 931 5.55 -28.97 26.29
N GLY A 932 5.52 -27.64 26.14
CA GLY A 932 5.00 -26.71 27.16
C GLY A 932 5.93 -26.47 28.35
N HIS A 933 7.14 -27.02 28.37
CA HIS A 933 8.11 -26.81 29.45
C HIS A 933 8.95 -25.54 29.21
N TRP A 934 9.21 -24.73 30.24
CA TRP A 934 9.96 -23.46 30.14
C TRP A 934 11.35 -23.64 29.51
N ALA A 935 11.98 -24.79 29.74
CA ALA A 935 13.30 -25.12 29.21
C ALA A 935 13.30 -25.75 27.80
N ARG A 936 12.17 -25.79 27.08
CA ARG A 936 12.05 -26.46 25.78
C ARG A 936 13.14 -26.02 24.80
N GLU A 937 13.26 -24.71 24.57
CA GLU A 937 14.18 -24.15 23.57
C GLU A 937 15.65 -24.33 23.98
N VAL A 938 15.97 -24.15 25.27
CA VAL A 938 17.34 -24.32 25.77
C VAL A 938 17.79 -25.78 25.74
N ILE A 939 16.88 -26.72 26.01
CA ILE A 939 17.14 -28.15 25.87
C ILE A 939 17.33 -28.52 24.40
N ALA A 940 16.50 -27.99 23.50
CA ALA A 940 16.61 -28.29 22.08
C ALA A 940 17.92 -27.77 21.47
N GLY A 941 18.32 -26.54 21.82
CA GLY A 941 19.61 -25.96 21.44
C GLY A 941 20.81 -26.75 21.97
N ALA A 942 20.77 -27.18 23.23
CA ALA A 942 21.83 -28.01 23.83
C ALA A 942 21.87 -29.42 23.23
N ALA A 943 20.73 -30.01 22.90
CA ALA A 943 20.63 -31.33 22.29
C ALA A 943 21.16 -31.34 20.84
N GLN A 944 20.85 -30.30 20.07
CA GLN A 944 21.39 -30.11 18.72
C GLN A 944 22.91 -30.01 18.70
N ARG A 945 23.50 -29.34 19.71
CA ARG A 945 24.95 -29.20 19.90
C ARG A 945 25.60 -30.45 20.52
N GLY A 946 24.83 -31.49 20.79
CA GLY A 946 25.30 -32.73 21.40
C GLY A 946 25.69 -32.61 22.87
N ILE A 947 25.44 -31.45 23.51
CA ILE A 947 25.75 -31.16 24.92
C ILE A 947 24.86 -32.00 25.84
N ALA A 948 23.56 -32.00 25.56
CA ALA A 948 22.58 -32.78 26.28
C ALA A 948 22.02 -33.91 25.40
N SER A 949 21.55 -34.99 26.02
CA SER A 949 20.88 -36.09 25.32
C SER A 949 19.72 -36.58 26.16
N GLY A 950 18.64 -36.98 25.50
CA GLY A 950 17.49 -37.59 26.14
C GLY A 950 17.78 -39.00 26.63
N TYR A 951 16.87 -39.56 27.42
CA TYR A 951 16.88 -40.98 27.77
C TYR A 951 16.64 -41.86 26.54
N ASP A 952 15.86 -41.36 25.60
CA ASP A 952 15.63 -41.93 24.29
C ASP A 952 15.43 -40.81 23.23
N GLU A 953 14.94 -41.17 22.04
CA GLU A 953 14.70 -40.21 20.96
C GLU A 953 13.60 -39.19 21.26
N ASN A 954 12.65 -39.52 22.15
CA ASN A 954 11.45 -38.74 22.42
C ASN A 954 11.36 -38.20 23.85
N THR A 955 12.17 -38.71 24.79
CA THR A 955 12.06 -38.39 26.23
C THR A 955 13.36 -37.79 26.76
N PHE A 956 13.30 -36.58 27.33
CA PHE A 956 14.44 -35.91 27.95
C PHE A 956 14.49 -36.06 29.48
N GLY A 957 13.34 -36.09 30.14
CA GLY A 957 13.15 -35.95 31.59
C GLY A 957 13.63 -34.58 32.11
N PRO A 958 12.97 -33.46 31.74
CA PRO A 958 13.42 -32.12 32.12
C PRO A 958 13.43 -31.90 33.64
N ASP A 959 12.43 -32.41 34.34
CA ASP A 959 12.27 -32.25 35.80
C ASP A 959 12.97 -33.35 36.63
N ASP A 960 13.58 -34.33 35.97
CA ASP A 960 14.31 -35.39 36.67
C ASP A 960 15.61 -34.84 37.27
N PRO A 961 15.96 -35.19 38.53
CA PRO A 961 17.23 -34.80 39.12
C PRO A 961 18.43 -35.38 38.35
N VAL A 962 19.41 -34.53 38.03
CA VAL A 962 20.59 -34.95 37.27
C VAL A 962 21.51 -35.84 38.11
N THR A 963 21.97 -36.97 37.55
CA THR A 963 22.97 -37.81 38.24
C THR A 963 24.38 -37.24 38.06
N ARG A 964 25.31 -37.59 38.95
CA ARG A 964 26.71 -37.12 38.87
C ARG A 964 27.41 -37.51 37.56
N GLU A 965 27.13 -38.71 37.02
CA GLU A 965 27.68 -39.13 35.71
C GLU A 965 27.05 -38.39 34.51
N GLN A 966 25.76 -38.01 34.60
CA GLN A 966 25.11 -37.15 33.62
C GLN A 966 25.64 -35.72 33.67
N MET A 967 25.81 -35.18 34.88
CA MET A 967 26.36 -33.85 35.13
C MET A 967 27.76 -33.70 34.52
N ALA A 968 28.65 -34.67 34.78
CA ALA A 968 30.00 -34.69 34.19
C ALA A 968 29.96 -34.74 32.66
N THR A 969 29.04 -35.53 32.09
CA THR A 969 28.89 -35.66 30.64
C THR A 969 28.47 -34.35 29.98
N MET A 970 27.43 -33.70 30.50
CA MET A 970 26.96 -32.42 29.95
C MET A 970 27.99 -31.31 30.14
N LEU A 971 28.67 -31.26 31.29
CA LEU A 971 29.70 -30.26 31.59
C LEU A 971 30.90 -30.34 30.65
N VAL A 972 31.48 -31.54 30.45
CA VAL A 972 32.65 -31.74 29.57
C VAL A 972 32.34 -31.34 28.14
N LYS A 973 31.12 -31.68 27.67
CA LYS A 973 30.65 -31.33 26.33
C LYS A 973 30.41 -29.83 26.18
N ALA A 974 29.74 -29.19 27.15
CA ALA A 974 29.51 -27.74 27.12
C ALA A 974 30.82 -26.93 27.17
N ALA A 975 31.79 -27.38 27.97
CA ALA A 975 33.10 -26.76 28.09
C ALA A 975 34.01 -27.03 26.87
N GLY A 976 33.65 -27.99 26.00
CA GLY A 976 34.45 -28.35 24.83
C GLY A 976 35.82 -28.95 25.17
N LEU A 977 35.91 -29.71 26.26
CA LEU A 977 37.18 -30.25 26.75
C LEU A 977 37.61 -31.49 25.95
N GLU A 978 38.92 -31.60 25.73
CA GLU A 978 39.52 -32.73 25.03
C GLU A 978 39.32 -34.04 25.82
N PRO A 979 38.83 -35.13 25.18
CA PRO A 979 38.57 -36.38 25.87
C PRO A 979 39.84 -36.99 26.46
N TRP A 980 39.80 -37.31 27.76
CA TRP A 980 40.84 -38.04 28.45
C TRP A 980 40.40 -39.48 28.77
N ARG A 981 41.23 -40.45 28.38
CA ARG A 981 41.01 -41.87 28.63
C ARG A 981 42.00 -42.39 29.65
N GLY A 982 41.65 -42.27 30.92
CA GLY A 982 42.38 -42.94 31.99
C GLY A 982 41.46 -43.53 33.04
N GLU A 983 42.07 -44.06 34.09
CA GLU A 983 41.35 -44.78 35.14
C GLU A 983 40.51 -43.80 35.97
N ILE A 984 39.33 -44.26 36.41
CA ILE A 984 38.48 -43.56 37.37
C ILE A 984 38.85 -44.12 38.75
N PRO A 985 39.68 -43.43 39.55
CA PRO A 985 40.40 -44.02 40.67
C PRO A 985 39.56 -44.05 41.95
N PHE A 986 38.31 -44.50 41.86
CA PHE A 986 37.38 -44.62 42.99
C PHE A 986 36.94 -46.06 43.18
N ALA A 987 36.58 -46.42 44.41
CA ALA A 987 36.17 -47.78 44.77
C ALA A 987 34.93 -48.27 44.00
N ASP A 988 34.09 -47.34 43.53
CA ASP A 988 32.91 -47.56 42.70
C ASP A 988 33.06 -47.04 41.26
N GLY A 989 34.31 -46.83 40.79
CA GLY A 989 34.59 -46.37 39.43
C GLY A 989 34.16 -47.36 38.33
N ASP A 990 33.99 -48.64 38.69
CA ASP A 990 33.39 -49.67 37.85
C ASP A 990 31.87 -49.53 37.69
N ARG A 991 31.19 -48.78 38.58
CA ARG A 991 29.75 -48.50 38.51
C ARG A 991 29.39 -47.32 37.59
N VAL A 992 30.38 -46.59 37.07
CA VAL A 992 30.17 -45.54 36.05
C VAL A 992 29.75 -46.21 34.75
N ARG A 993 28.62 -45.80 34.18
CA ARG A 993 28.11 -46.39 32.94
C ARG A 993 29.07 -46.13 31.77
N ASP A 994 29.16 -47.09 30.84
CA ASP A 994 30.09 -47.02 29.72
C ASP A 994 30.02 -45.71 28.91
N TRP A 995 28.81 -45.18 28.70
CA TRP A 995 28.60 -43.92 27.97
C TRP A 995 29.13 -42.69 28.72
N ALA A 996 29.25 -42.73 30.04
CA ALA A 996 29.72 -41.63 30.87
C ALA A 996 31.22 -41.74 31.21
N ARG A 997 31.83 -42.91 31.04
CA ARG A 997 33.20 -43.20 31.49
C ARG A 997 34.22 -42.20 30.99
N GLU A 998 34.20 -41.86 29.70
CA GLU A 998 35.15 -40.91 29.11
C GLU A 998 34.96 -39.50 29.66
N ALA A 999 33.71 -39.04 29.79
CA ALA A 999 33.43 -37.72 30.33
C ALA A 999 33.73 -37.61 31.84
N VAL A 1000 33.43 -38.64 32.62
CA VAL A 1000 33.82 -38.69 34.05
C VAL A 1000 35.33 -38.67 34.20
N ALA A 1001 36.04 -39.49 33.42
CA ALA A 1001 37.51 -39.50 33.42
C ALA A 1001 38.07 -38.11 33.03
N THR A 1002 37.49 -37.46 32.02
CA THR A 1002 37.88 -36.11 31.58
C THR A 1002 37.62 -35.06 32.67
N ALA A 1003 36.44 -35.05 33.28
CA ALA A 1003 36.12 -34.12 34.36
C ALA A 1003 37.04 -34.29 35.58
N LEU A 1004 37.46 -35.52 35.88
CA LEU A 1004 38.44 -35.82 36.94
C LEU A 1004 39.86 -35.36 36.56
N HIS A 1005 40.27 -35.59 35.31
CA HIS A 1005 41.57 -35.17 34.80
C HIS A 1005 41.76 -33.64 34.91
N HIS A 1006 40.71 -32.88 34.61
CA HIS A 1006 40.68 -31.42 34.72
C HIS A 1006 40.32 -30.91 36.13
N ALA A 1007 40.21 -31.80 37.14
CA ALA A 1007 39.85 -31.47 38.52
C ALA A 1007 38.54 -30.67 38.69
N LEU A 1008 37.61 -30.81 37.72
CA LEU A 1008 36.31 -30.14 37.72
C LEU A 1008 35.37 -30.76 38.74
N ILE A 1009 35.40 -32.08 38.84
CA ILE A 1009 34.64 -32.89 39.79
C ILE A 1009 35.58 -33.69 40.66
N SER A 1010 35.19 -33.99 41.90
CA SER A 1010 35.93 -34.81 42.85
C SER A 1010 35.04 -35.90 43.44
N GLY A 1011 35.64 -36.98 43.96
CA GLY A 1011 34.95 -37.98 44.75
C GLY A 1011 34.71 -37.54 46.19
N TYR A 1012 34.03 -38.39 46.95
CA TYR A 1012 33.73 -38.21 48.37
C TYR A 1012 34.87 -38.73 49.26
N PRO A 1013 34.95 -38.30 50.54
CA PRO A 1013 36.03 -38.72 51.46
C PRO A 1013 36.15 -40.23 51.70
N ASP A 1014 35.11 -41.01 51.41
CA ASP A 1014 35.08 -42.47 51.51
C ASP A 1014 35.66 -43.18 50.27
N ASN A 1015 36.34 -42.44 49.39
CA ASN A 1015 36.92 -42.93 48.14
C ASN A 1015 35.88 -43.43 47.11
N THR A 1016 34.67 -42.87 47.13
CA THR A 1016 33.62 -43.15 46.14
C THR A 1016 33.34 -41.95 45.23
N PHE A 1017 32.95 -42.19 43.98
CA PHE A 1017 32.48 -41.18 43.02
C PHE A 1017 30.96 -40.99 43.05
N ARG A 1018 30.23 -42.08 43.32
CA ARG A 1018 28.77 -42.17 43.37
C ARG A 1018 28.08 -41.77 42.04
N PRO A 1019 28.35 -42.47 40.93
CA PRO A 1019 27.92 -42.03 39.59
C PRO A 1019 26.41 -41.89 39.43
N GLY A 1020 25.63 -42.75 40.10
CA GLY A 1020 24.16 -42.74 40.05
C GLY A 1020 23.47 -41.83 41.06
N GLU A 1021 24.21 -41.21 41.99
CA GLU A 1021 23.61 -40.27 42.95
C GLU A 1021 23.28 -38.93 42.28
N HIS A 1022 22.22 -38.29 42.77
CA HIS A 1022 21.75 -37.00 42.22
C HIS A 1022 22.58 -35.83 42.74
N ALA A 1023 22.96 -34.94 41.82
CA ALA A 1023 23.74 -33.76 42.15
C ALA A 1023 22.91 -32.68 42.87
N THR A 1024 23.56 -31.92 43.75
CA THR A 1024 22.94 -30.73 44.36
C THR A 1024 23.19 -29.47 43.54
N ARG A 1025 22.41 -28.41 43.80
CA ARG A 1025 22.63 -27.08 43.21
C ARG A 1025 24.03 -26.52 43.52
N ALA A 1026 24.54 -26.78 44.73
CA ALA A 1026 25.90 -26.41 45.12
C ALA A 1026 26.98 -27.16 44.31
N GLU A 1027 26.79 -28.47 44.10
CA GLU A 1027 27.70 -29.25 43.27
C GLU A 1027 27.69 -28.75 41.81
N ALA A 1028 26.51 -28.48 41.25
CA ALA A 1028 26.37 -27.92 39.91
C ALA A 1028 27.07 -26.56 39.76
N ALA A 1029 26.85 -25.62 40.68
CA ALA A 1029 27.52 -24.31 40.64
C ALA A 1029 29.04 -24.45 40.69
N THR A 1030 29.54 -25.30 41.58
CA THR A 1030 30.98 -25.55 41.75
C THR A 1030 31.63 -26.08 40.48
N VAL A 1031 31.04 -27.10 39.85
CA VAL A 1031 31.65 -27.72 38.66
C VAL A 1031 31.62 -26.78 37.44
N VAL A 1032 30.59 -25.93 37.33
CA VAL A 1032 30.48 -24.94 36.26
C VAL A 1032 31.54 -23.85 36.42
N VAL A 1033 31.71 -23.26 37.61
CA VAL A 1033 32.76 -22.27 37.84
C VAL A 1033 34.15 -22.84 37.57
N LYS A 1034 34.41 -24.06 38.05
CA LYS A 1034 35.70 -24.74 37.77
C LYS A 1034 35.92 -24.95 36.28
N ALA A 1035 34.88 -25.30 35.52
CA ALA A 1035 34.98 -25.50 34.08
C ALA A 1035 35.20 -24.17 33.33
N LEU A 1036 34.56 -23.08 33.78
CA LEU A 1036 34.81 -21.74 33.25
C LEU A 1036 36.25 -21.27 33.49
N ALA A 1037 36.85 -21.66 34.62
CA ALA A 1037 38.26 -21.35 34.93
C ALA A 1037 39.28 -22.27 34.23
N ALA A 1038 38.85 -23.45 33.77
CA ALA A 1038 39.71 -24.41 33.07
C ALA A 1038 39.79 -24.18 31.56
N LYS A 1039 38.95 -23.28 31.03
CA LYS A 1039 38.96 -22.79 29.65
C LYS A 1039 39.82 -21.54 29.57
#